data_AF-A0A1I6L6Y5-F1
#
_entry.id   AF-A0A1I6L6Y5-F1
#
_cell.length_a   1.000
_cell.length_b   1.000
_cell.length_c   1.000
_cell.angle_alpha   90.00
_cell.angle_beta   90.00
_cell.angle_gamma   90.00
#
_symmetry.space_group_name_H-M   'P 1'
#
loop_
_entity.id
_entity.type
_entity.pdbx_description
1 polymer ?
#
loop_
_entity_poly.entity_id
_entity_poly.type
_entity_poly.pdbx_seq_one_letter_code
_entity_poly.pdbx_strand_id
1 'polypeptide(L)'
;MSKAVPAIAYVRRLRTIALVASLLVALALPAALDGPAHAEDADRSISGVVSVPDDAPSEWLAAVQVSALSVSGMASHYVSVDPGTGAYSIAGVEPGSYRVQFLVNQYWDGTKYIRPNLVSEYFDGSTDYSSATLVDVSISSAANIDADLAKGRSISGTVSIPDGMDSRSLQAVSVNASSNAGSVSASVDAVTGKYTLSGLAPSAYRVQFSVSTFWDGAAWVTPNLVAEYYDNALDWSTAALIDVSTADRSGINAALEPGRSISGTVSLPESAPQEWLSSVSVSASTPNGIFSRSANVNPGTGEYTINGLASGNYTIAFRIITGMPGETPNLADEYYDNAASAAAAEAVDVSVGDRDGVDATLDYGTSISGTVSIPADSPAEWREGLYVTAGAPDGSGLSHNASVDPQTGAYTITRLAASDYRVYFSSGSHWDGTGWVPTDLVSEFYDNAPTIDSATLVSTVSGNASAIDAELEHGASFSGTVDVTALDLSVGSGIGITVTDLTGRIIYASYGDGTSAASGGEYNVRSGTVPPGSYRVAVSITTWDAATSRLVPGSTQFLRFGASPSIALDAGEAITDLDLTARPTDTSLAGNIRAEGFTADGTGNILGNAFVYERLDGQWARLPESRFDAAVPGDNPYSLVLASGQYTVGFEAEVTTLANPAEVHEQWWSKKSTLDGADTIDLKVGQPRSDINGTIRLGDAPPESGTVERLAGLGRYETSVAISAASFPDGADVVYIASGTNYPDALSGAPVAGMNSAPILLTPAEALPAAVKNELDRLNPTRIVVLGGVGVITPAVETQLGQYGTVERLAGLG
;
A
#
# COMPACT_ATOMS: atom_id res chain seq x y z
N MET A 1 38.94 63.33 18.31
CA MET A 1 39.54 62.67 19.49
C MET A 1 38.89 61.30 19.59
N SER A 2 39.53 60.14 19.72
CA SER A 2 40.95 59.75 19.87
C SER A 2 41.11 58.41 19.09
N LYS A 3 42.08 58.19 18.19
CA LYS A 3 43.40 57.53 18.45
C LYS A 3 43.30 56.32 19.42
N ALA A 4 43.83 55.10 19.18
CA ALA A 4 44.77 54.55 18.17
C ALA A 4 44.64 52.98 18.21
N VAL A 5 44.72 52.16 17.13
CA VAL A 5 45.91 51.61 16.41
C VAL A 5 46.82 50.70 17.30
N PRO A 6 47.35 49.52 16.88
CA PRO A 6 46.94 48.55 15.85
C PRO A 6 47.21 47.03 16.18
N ALA A 7 47.12 46.20 15.12
CA ALA A 7 47.46 44.79 14.90
C ALA A 7 48.84 44.21 15.34
N ILE A 8 49.06 42.93 14.97
CA ILE A 8 50.32 42.11 14.92
C ILE A 8 50.59 41.31 16.22
N ALA A 9 50.85 39.99 16.26
CA ALA A 9 51.09 38.97 15.22
C ALA A 9 50.61 37.56 15.61
N TYR A 10 50.25 36.73 14.63
CA TYR A 10 50.90 35.42 14.46
C TYR A 10 50.90 35.00 12.99
N VAL A 11 52.08 34.69 12.44
CA VAL A 11 52.25 34.28 11.03
C VAL A 11 53.00 32.95 11.00
N ARG A 12 52.31 31.88 10.59
CA ARG A 12 52.83 30.87 9.63
C ARG A 12 51.86 29.71 9.37
N ARG A 13 51.52 29.55 8.07
CA ARG A 13 51.17 28.31 7.36
C ARG A 13 50.03 27.44 7.93
N LEU A 14 48.87 27.53 7.27
CA LEU A 14 47.98 26.39 7.08
C LEU A 14 47.99 25.98 5.61
N ARG A 15 48.18 24.68 5.38
CA ARG A 15 47.83 23.96 4.14
C ARG A 15 46.81 22.90 4.54
N THR A 16 45.97 22.53 3.57
CA THR A 16 45.12 21.32 3.54
C THR A 16 43.76 21.41 4.24
N ILE A 17 42.75 21.52 3.36
CA ILE A 17 41.30 21.30 3.49
C ILE A 17 41.06 19.89 2.90
N ALA A 18 40.16 19.01 3.37
CA ALA A 18 39.31 18.96 4.57
C ALA A 18 38.87 17.48 4.76
N LEU A 19 38.07 17.15 5.80
CA LEU A 19 36.81 16.41 5.63
C LEU A 19 35.94 16.44 6.91
N VAL A 20 34.63 16.44 6.71
CA VAL A 20 33.51 16.26 7.65
C VAL A 20 32.68 15.12 7.01
N ALA A 21 32.04 14.15 7.68
CA ALA A 21 31.56 14.04 9.05
C ALA A 21 31.69 12.61 9.62
N SER A 22 31.70 12.50 10.96
CA SER A 22 31.01 11.47 11.77
C SER A 22 31.29 11.75 13.25
N LEU A 23 30.38 12.47 13.92
CA LEU A 23 30.52 12.84 15.33
C LEU A 23 29.81 11.78 16.20
N LEU A 24 30.53 10.76 16.64
CA LEU A 24 30.10 9.91 17.75
C LEU A 24 30.59 10.53 19.07
N VAL A 25 29.65 10.84 19.97
CA VAL A 25 29.93 11.50 21.24
C VAL A 25 30.59 10.51 22.21
N ALA A 26 31.90 10.67 22.42
CA ALA A 26 32.62 9.97 23.47
C ALA A 26 32.35 10.64 24.83
N LEU A 27 31.39 10.12 25.59
CA LEU A 27 31.10 10.53 26.96
C LEU A 27 31.70 9.51 27.94
N ALA A 28 32.84 9.86 28.54
CA ALA A 28 33.48 9.06 29.58
C ALA A 28 33.05 9.52 30.97
N LEU A 29 32.37 8.65 31.73
CA LEU A 29 32.12 8.77 33.17
C LEU A 29 32.24 7.38 33.85
N PRO A 30 32.44 7.31 35.18
CA PRO A 30 33.27 6.26 35.78
C PRO A 30 32.53 5.00 36.22
N ALA A 31 33.32 4.00 36.59
CA ALA A 31 32.89 2.69 37.06
C ALA A 31 32.16 2.68 38.43
N ALA A 32 31.38 1.61 38.59
CA ALA A 32 30.91 0.97 39.83
C ALA A 32 29.73 1.59 40.60
N LEU A 33 28.60 0.88 40.58
CA LEU A 33 28.01 0.28 41.78
C LEU A 33 27.12 -0.92 41.37
N ASP A 34 27.37 -2.09 41.95
CA ASP A 34 26.85 -3.38 41.49
C ASP A 34 25.34 -3.60 41.75
N GLY A 35 24.63 -4.07 40.72
CA GLY A 35 23.44 -4.93 40.85
C GLY A 35 23.85 -6.41 40.78
N PRO A 36 23.01 -7.36 41.23
CA PRO A 36 23.42 -8.76 41.36
C PRO A 36 23.77 -9.39 40.02
N ALA A 37 24.98 -9.93 39.92
CA ALA A 37 25.54 -10.42 38.68
C ALA A 37 24.91 -11.74 38.21
N HIS A 38 24.46 -11.78 36.94
CA HIS A 38 24.48 -12.99 36.12
C HIS A 38 25.87 -13.16 35.49
N ALA A 39 26.87 -13.48 36.34
CA ALA A 39 28.27 -13.60 35.95
C ALA A 39 28.63 -14.93 35.25
N GLU A 40 27.71 -15.56 34.51
CA GLU A 40 28.00 -16.77 33.70
C GLU A 40 27.61 -16.65 32.21
N ASP A 41 26.93 -15.60 31.76
CA ASP A 41 26.43 -15.51 30.37
C ASP A 41 27.32 -14.72 29.39
N ALA A 42 28.44 -14.12 29.84
CA ALA A 42 29.28 -13.24 29.02
C ALA A 42 30.34 -13.95 28.15
N ASP A 43 30.51 -15.28 28.28
CA ASP A 43 31.58 -16.06 27.62
C ASP A 43 31.16 -16.67 26.26
N ARG A 44 29.95 -16.38 25.76
CA ARG A 44 29.50 -16.90 24.45
C ARG A 44 30.11 -16.13 23.28
N SER A 45 30.44 -16.88 22.23
CA SER A 45 31.07 -16.35 21.02
C SER A 45 30.59 -17.05 19.75
N ILE A 46 30.75 -16.37 18.61
CA ILE A 46 30.59 -16.92 17.25
C ILE A 46 31.95 -16.77 16.56
N SER A 47 32.53 -17.87 16.09
CA SER A 47 33.88 -17.90 15.53
C SER A 47 34.03 -18.84 14.34
N GLY A 48 34.98 -18.52 13.46
CA GLY A 48 35.25 -19.28 12.25
C GLY A 48 36.42 -18.70 11.46
N VAL A 49 36.57 -19.21 10.24
CA VAL A 49 37.57 -18.79 9.26
C VAL A 49 36.88 -18.44 7.95
N VAL A 50 37.23 -17.28 7.39
CA VAL A 50 36.86 -16.89 6.04
C VAL A 50 38.03 -17.18 5.11
N SER A 51 37.76 -17.89 4.02
CA SER A 51 38.69 -18.08 2.91
C SER A 51 38.26 -17.24 1.68
N VAL A 52 39.20 -17.09 0.75
CA VAL A 52 38.97 -16.49 -0.57
C VAL A 52 39.57 -17.43 -1.63
N PRO A 53 39.15 -17.36 -2.91
CA PRO A 53 39.54 -18.36 -3.91
C PRO A 53 41.05 -18.35 -4.16
N ASP A 54 41.63 -19.50 -4.48
CA ASP A 54 43.10 -19.69 -4.66
C ASP A 54 43.76 -18.69 -5.63
N ASP A 55 42.99 -18.14 -6.58
CA ASP A 55 43.43 -17.18 -7.59
C ASP A 55 42.98 -15.73 -7.27
N ALA A 56 42.57 -15.46 -6.02
CA ALA A 56 42.33 -14.13 -5.47
C ALA A 56 43.52 -13.65 -4.59
N PRO A 57 43.84 -12.34 -4.57
CA PRO A 57 44.81 -11.81 -3.63
C PRO A 57 44.37 -12.02 -2.18
N SER A 58 45.23 -12.61 -1.33
CA SER A 58 44.91 -12.87 0.09
C SER A 58 44.59 -11.61 0.89
N GLU A 59 45.15 -10.47 0.49
CA GLU A 59 44.83 -9.13 1.01
C GLU A 59 43.34 -8.73 0.89
N TRP A 60 42.55 -9.40 0.03
CA TRP A 60 41.10 -9.18 -0.07
C TRP A 60 40.36 -9.55 1.22
N LEU A 61 40.91 -10.41 2.07
CA LEU A 61 40.37 -10.69 3.41
C LEU A 61 40.32 -9.42 4.29
N ALA A 62 41.18 -8.43 4.06
CA ALA A 62 41.14 -7.15 4.78
C ALA A 62 39.89 -6.31 4.49
N ALA A 63 39.11 -6.67 3.47
CA ALA A 63 37.84 -6.04 3.14
C ALA A 63 36.62 -6.80 3.70
N VAL A 64 36.81 -7.97 4.32
CA VAL A 64 35.72 -8.78 4.84
C VAL A 64 35.44 -8.42 6.30
N GLN A 65 34.17 -8.15 6.57
CA GLN A 65 33.63 -7.96 7.91
C GLN A 65 32.60 -9.05 8.17
N VAL A 66 32.66 -9.69 9.34
CA VAL A 66 31.61 -10.62 9.77
C VAL A 66 30.67 -9.88 10.70
N SER A 67 29.38 -9.98 10.45
CA SER A 67 28.32 -9.51 11.36
C SER A 67 27.46 -10.67 11.85
N ALA A 68 26.94 -10.54 13.06
CA ALA A 68 25.93 -11.43 13.62
C ALA A 68 24.73 -10.58 14.06
N LEU A 69 23.57 -10.82 13.45
CA LEU A 69 22.33 -10.12 13.74
C LEU A 69 21.33 -11.10 14.39
N SER A 70 20.79 -10.77 15.56
CA SER A 70 19.80 -11.62 16.22
C SER A 70 18.53 -11.72 15.35
N VAL A 71 17.82 -12.84 15.41
CA VAL A 71 16.54 -13.01 14.68
C VAL A 71 15.48 -11.98 15.14
N SER A 72 15.59 -11.49 16.37
CA SER A 72 14.77 -10.38 16.90
C SER A 72 15.13 -8.99 16.35
N GLY A 73 16.26 -8.84 15.65
CA GLY A 73 16.78 -7.55 15.18
C GLY A 73 17.33 -6.62 16.28
N MET A 74 17.24 -7.02 17.57
CA MET A 74 17.59 -6.16 18.71
C MET A 74 19.08 -6.18 19.08
N ALA A 75 19.85 -7.19 18.67
CA ALA A 75 21.28 -7.27 18.93
C ALA A 75 22.07 -7.44 17.62
N SER A 76 23.09 -6.62 17.41
CA SER A 76 23.97 -6.66 16.24
C SER A 76 25.44 -6.53 16.64
N HIS A 77 26.25 -7.52 16.29
CA HIS A 77 27.69 -7.53 16.57
C HIS A 77 28.47 -7.59 15.26
N TYR A 78 29.68 -7.02 15.22
CA TYR A 78 30.54 -7.06 14.04
C TYR A 78 32.04 -7.14 14.37
N VAL A 79 32.81 -7.79 13.50
CA VAL A 79 34.27 -7.88 13.60
C VAL A 79 34.91 -7.91 12.21
N SER A 80 36.12 -7.36 12.05
CA SER A 80 36.92 -7.54 10.84
C SER A 80 37.63 -8.89 10.86
N VAL A 81 37.75 -9.52 9.70
CA VAL A 81 38.54 -10.75 9.54
C VAL A 81 40.04 -10.46 9.68
N ASP A 82 40.81 -11.35 10.31
CA ASP A 82 42.28 -11.27 10.30
C ASP A 82 42.81 -11.51 8.88
N PRO A 83 43.46 -10.53 8.23
CA PRO A 83 43.81 -10.62 6.81
C PRO A 83 45.00 -11.55 6.52
N GLY A 84 45.67 -12.07 7.55
CA GLY A 84 46.78 -13.03 7.39
C GLY A 84 46.34 -14.49 7.57
N THR A 85 45.21 -14.73 8.24
CA THR A 85 44.75 -16.08 8.63
C THR A 85 43.31 -16.40 8.26
N GLY A 86 42.50 -15.40 7.91
CA GLY A 86 41.06 -15.57 7.69
C GLY A 86 40.24 -15.71 8.97
N ALA A 87 40.88 -15.80 10.14
CA ALA A 87 40.19 -16.06 11.39
C ALA A 87 39.38 -14.85 11.89
N TYR A 88 38.24 -15.13 12.52
CA TYR A 88 37.45 -14.13 13.24
C TYR A 88 36.82 -14.71 14.51
N SER A 89 36.48 -13.84 15.46
CA SER A 89 35.71 -14.20 16.65
C SER A 89 34.90 -13.00 17.12
N ILE A 90 33.59 -13.17 17.21
CA ILE A 90 32.65 -12.26 17.84
C ILE A 90 32.42 -12.78 19.26
N ALA A 91 32.76 -12.01 20.29
CA ALA A 91 32.64 -12.40 21.69
C ALA A 91 31.61 -11.55 22.43
N GLY A 92 31.02 -12.09 23.50
CA GLY A 92 29.98 -11.42 24.28
C GLY A 92 28.60 -11.43 23.61
N VAL A 93 28.32 -12.48 22.83
CA VAL A 93 27.04 -12.63 22.10
C VAL A 93 25.96 -13.14 23.06
N GLU A 94 24.81 -12.48 23.08
CA GLU A 94 23.68 -12.87 23.93
C GLU A 94 23.10 -14.24 23.52
N PRO A 95 22.52 -15.03 24.44
CA PRO A 95 21.89 -16.30 24.07
C PRO A 95 20.68 -16.09 23.14
N GLY A 96 20.71 -16.75 21.99
CA GLY A 96 19.64 -16.74 20.99
C GLY A 96 20.10 -17.25 19.63
N SER A 97 19.24 -17.11 18.62
CA SER A 97 19.58 -17.43 17.23
C SER A 97 19.98 -16.18 16.43
N TYR A 98 21.03 -16.31 15.63
CA TYR A 98 21.62 -15.23 14.84
C TYR A 98 21.72 -15.62 13.37
N ARG A 99 21.56 -14.63 12.48
CA ARG A 99 22.03 -14.71 11.10
C ARG A 99 23.44 -14.13 11.05
N VAL A 100 24.39 -14.93 10.57
CA VAL A 100 25.80 -14.52 10.42
C VAL A 100 26.07 -14.18 8.97
N GLN A 101 26.57 -12.98 8.70
CA GLN A 101 26.86 -12.47 7.36
C GLN A 101 28.34 -12.16 7.18
N PHE A 102 28.90 -12.55 6.03
CA PHE A 102 30.24 -12.26 5.56
C PHE A 102 30.16 -11.15 4.52
N LEU A 103 30.35 -9.90 4.97
CA LEU A 103 30.16 -8.70 4.17
C LEU A 103 31.46 -8.24 3.50
N VAL A 104 31.45 -8.18 2.17
CA VAL A 104 32.56 -7.66 1.36
C VAL A 104 32.45 -6.13 1.17
N ASN A 105 33.27 -5.42 1.94
CA ASN A 105 33.38 -3.96 1.91
C ASN A 105 34.49 -3.49 0.95
N GLN A 106 34.86 -2.20 1.05
CA GLN A 106 36.04 -1.64 0.39
C GLN A 106 37.21 -1.54 1.38
N TYR A 107 38.44 -1.79 0.92
CA TYR A 107 39.66 -1.53 1.69
C TYR A 107 40.50 -0.45 1.01
N TRP A 108 41.31 0.29 1.79
CA TRP A 108 42.23 1.29 1.26
C TRP A 108 43.59 0.65 0.96
N ASP A 109 44.04 0.67 -0.30
CA ASP A 109 45.30 0.05 -0.73
C ASP A 109 46.56 0.90 -0.46
N GLY A 110 46.39 2.07 0.14
CA GLY A 110 47.44 3.09 0.30
C GLY A 110 47.31 4.27 -0.69
N THR A 111 46.55 4.09 -1.78
CA THR A 111 46.40 5.07 -2.88
C THR A 111 44.94 5.30 -3.31
N LYS A 112 44.08 4.28 -3.20
CA LYS A 112 42.64 4.31 -3.52
C LYS A 112 41.89 3.30 -2.67
N TYR A 113 40.56 3.41 -2.66
CA TYR A 113 39.69 2.34 -2.20
C TYR A 113 39.55 1.26 -3.30
N ILE A 114 39.63 -0.01 -2.89
CA ILE A 114 39.40 -1.18 -3.72
C ILE A 114 38.24 -1.97 -3.11
N ARG A 115 37.25 -2.32 -3.94
CA ARG A 115 36.28 -3.38 -3.63
C ARG A 115 36.77 -4.70 -4.27
N PRO A 116 37.04 -5.76 -3.49
CA PRO A 116 37.28 -7.10 -4.03
C PRO A 116 36.14 -7.57 -4.94
N ASN A 117 36.45 -8.43 -5.91
CA ASN A 117 35.43 -9.13 -6.69
C ASN A 117 35.01 -10.41 -5.97
N LEU A 118 34.47 -10.27 -4.75
CA LEU A 118 33.95 -11.36 -3.92
C LEU A 118 32.45 -11.14 -3.68
N VAL A 119 31.71 -12.24 -3.54
CA VAL A 119 30.29 -12.23 -3.16
C VAL A 119 30.19 -12.07 -1.65
N SER A 120 29.27 -11.24 -1.17
CA SER A 120 28.84 -11.26 0.24
C SER A 120 27.79 -12.35 0.43
N GLU A 121 27.93 -13.16 1.46
CA GLU A 121 27.01 -14.29 1.75
C GLU A 121 26.71 -14.39 3.25
N TYR A 122 25.73 -15.20 3.60
CA TYR A 122 25.44 -15.65 4.95
C TYR A 122 26.07 -17.02 5.19
N PHE A 123 26.14 -17.42 6.45
CA PHE A 123 26.58 -18.78 6.81
C PHE A 123 25.80 -19.86 6.05
N ASP A 124 26.52 -20.92 5.65
CA ASP A 124 26.07 -21.98 4.74
C ASP A 124 25.83 -21.53 3.27
N GLY A 125 26.42 -20.39 2.86
CA GLY A 125 26.51 -19.96 1.46
C GLY A 125 25.24 -19.32 0.87
N SER A 126 24.22 -19.03 1.68
CA SER A 126 23.04 -18.29 1.21
C SER A 126 23.41 -16.85 0.88
N THR A 127 22.92 -16.31 -0.25
CA THR A 127 23.05 -14.87 -0.58
C THR A 127 21.79 -14.08 -0.26
N ASP A 128 20.76 -14.75 0.27
CA ASP A 128 19.49 -14.14 0.70
C ASP A 128 19.35 -14.21 2.23
N TYR A 129 18.85 -13.12 2.81
CA TYR A 129 18.61 -13.00 4.25
C TYR A 129 17.49 -13.92 4.75
N SER A 130 16.44 -14.11 3.94
CA SER A 130 15.28 -14.94 4.30
C SER A 130 15.69 -16.38 4.57
N SER A 131 16.46 -16.95 3.64
CA SER A 131 16.95 -18.34 3.63
C SER A 131 18.31 -18.54 4.33
N ALA A 132 18.83 -17.52 5.03
CA ALA A 132 20.10 -17.64 5.75
C ALA A 132 20.01 -18.63 6.92
N THR A 133 20.92 -19.62 6.96
CA THR A 133 20.99 -20.62 8.03
C THR A 133 21.23 -19.95 9.39
N LEU A 134 20.41 -20.30 10.38
CA LEU A 134 20.48 -19.75 11.73
C LEU A 134 21.62 -20.41 12.53
N VAL A 135 22.45 -19.57 13.14
CA VAL A 135 23.46 -19.98 14.12
C VAL A 135 22.85 -19.84 15.51
N ASP A 136 22.64 -20.97 16.19
CA ASP A 136 22.13 -20.98 17.56
C ASP A 136 23.26 -20.89 18.59
N VAL A 137 23.18 -19.88 19.46
CA VAL A 137 24.05 -19.71 20.63
C VAL A 137 23.25 -19.65 21.94
N SER A 138 21.99 -20.12 21.94
CA SER A 138 21.11 -20.08 23.13
C SER A 138 21.69 -20.80 24.36
N ILE A 139 22.54 -21.82 24.16
CA ILE A 139 23.12 -22.63 25.24
C ILE A 139 24.66 -22.65 25.28
N SER A 140 25.35 -22.33 24.18
CA SER A 140 26.83 -22.37 24.10
C SER A 140 27.36 -21.53 22.93
N SER A 141 28.65 -21.22 22.92
CA SER A 141 29.34 -20.62 21.77
C SER A 141 29.23 -21.47 20.50
N ALA A 142 29.20 -20.81 19.34
CA ALA A 142 29.29 -21.44 18.02
C ALA A 142 30.70 -21.28 17.43
N ALA A 143 31.22 -22.35 16.82
CA ALA A 143 32.54 -22.40 16.21
C ALA A 143 32.50 -23.17 14.89
N ASN A 144 33.48 -22.93 14.01
CA ASN A 144 33.49 -23.39 12.61
C ASN A 144 32.32 -22.80 11.81
N ILE A 145 31.96 -21.55 12.11
CA ILE A 145 31.05 -20.74 11.31
C ILE A 145 31.88 -20.14 10.16
N ASP A 146 32.31 -21.04 9.27
CA ASP A 146 33.30 -20.75 8.23
C ASP A 146 32.62 -20.29 6.93
N ALA A 147 33.37 -19.62 6.05
CA ALA A 147 32.88 -19.19 4.73
C ALA A 147 33.99 -19.25 3.66
N ASP A 148 33.66 -19.79 2.50
CA ASP A 148 34.57 -19.93 1.35
C ASP A 148 34.12 -18.98 0.22
N LEU A 149 34.39 -17.69 0.38
CA LEU A 149 33.76 -16.64 -0.43
C LEU A 149 34.03 -16.82 -1.94
N ALA A 150 32.96 -16.93 -2.72
CA ALA A 150 33.08 -17.06 -4.18
C ALA A 150 33.52 -15.74 -4.86
N LYS A 151 34.20 -15.86 -6.01
CA LYS A 151 34.40 -14.71 -6.91
C LYS A 151 33.05 -14.26 -7.48
N GLY A 152 32.79 -12.95 -7.36
CA GLY A 152 31.57 -12.35 -7.87
C GLY A 152 31.53 -12.19 -9.39
N ARG A 153 30.33 -11.91 -9.87
CA ARG A 153 30.08 -11.44 -11.23
C ARG A 153 30.38 -9.96 -11.36
N SER A 154 30.56 -9.50 -12.60
CA SER A 154 30.70 -8.08 -12.92
C SER A 154 29.66 -7.55 -13.92
N ILE A 155 29.30 -6.28 -13.75
CA ILE A 155 28.56 -5.46 -14.73
C ILE A 155 29.42 -4.25 -15.05
N SER A 156 29.63 -3.96 -16.33
CA SER A 156 30.51 -2.87 -16.78
C SER A 156 29.95 -2.08 -17.98
N GLY A 157 30.39 -0.84 -18.10
CA GLY A 157 30.05 0.02 -19.22
C GLY A 157 30.60 1.43 -19.08
N THR A 158 29.94 2.36 -19.76
CA THR A 158 30.30 3.79 -19.78
C THR A 158 29.09 4.68 -19.55
N VAL A 159 29.28 5.72 -18.74
CA VAL A 159 28.38 6.86 -18.62
C VAL A 159 28.93 8.03 -19.45
N SER A 160 28.05 8.69 -20.18
CA SER A 160 28.31 9.95 -20.88
C SER A 160 27.37 11.05 -20.37
N ILE A 161 27.77 12.31 -20.58
CA ILE A 161 27.03 13.52 -20.21
C ILE A 161 26.93 14.44 -21.42
N PRO A 162 26.03 15.45 -21.43
CA PRO A 162 25.77 16.26 -22.61
C PRO A 162 26.97 17.12 -23.03
N ASP A 163 27.11 17.33 -24.35
CA ASP A 163 28.16 18.16 -24.93
C ASP A 163 28.16 19.58 -24.34
N GLY A 164 29.35 20.05 -23.94
CA GLY A 164 29.53 21.38 -23.33
C GLY A 164 29.36 21.42 -21.81
N MET A 165 28.91 20.34 -21.17
CA MET A 165 28.99 20.22 -19.70
C MET A 165 30.45 20.01 -19.25
N ASP A 166 30.80 20.46 -18.04
CA ASP A 166 32.11 20.19 -17.44
C ASP A 166 32.30 18.67 -17.25
N SER A 167 33.38 18.10 -17.78
CA SER A 167 33.68 16.67 -17.65
C SER A 167 33.82 16.23 -16.19
N ARG A 168 34.16 17.15 -15.28
CA ARG A 168 34.18 16.92 -13.83
C ARG A 168 32.82 16.49 -13.28
N SER A 169 31.70 16.76 -13.96
CA SER A 169 30.36 16.33 -13.56
C SER A 169 30.21 14.80 -13.52
N LEU A 170 31.04 14.03 -14.22
CA LEU A 170 31.05 12.57 -14.07
C LEU A 170 31.43 12.10 -12.65
N GLN A 171 32.13 12.93 -11.86
CA GLN A 171 32.42 12.64 -10.44
C GLN A 171 31.17 12.63 -9.56
N ALA A 172 30.09 13.28 -10.00
CA ALA A 172 28.80 13.27 -9.31
C ALA A 172 28.02 11.96 -9.52
N VAL A 173 28.43 11.14 -10.49
CA VAL A 173 27.68 9.94 -10.90
C VAL A 173 28.19 8.71 -10.17
N SER A 174 27.28 8.02 -9.50
CA SER A 174 27.49 6.66 -9.01
C SER A 174 26.57 5.69 -9.73
N VAL A 175 27.04 4.46 -9.90
CA VAL A 175 26.26 3.37 -10.49
C VAL A 175 25.94 2.37 -9.39
N ASN A 176 24.67 1.98 -9.27
CA ASN A 176 24.16 1.10 -8.23
C ASN A 176 23.43 -0.08 -8.87
N ALA A 177 23.91 -1.30 -8.66
CA ALA A 177 23.18 -2.53 -8.97
C ALA A 177 22.49 -3.05 -7.72
N SER A 178 21.23 -3.45 -7.82
CA SER A 178 20.46 -3.99 -6.69
C SER A 178 19.53 -5.13 -7.10
N SER A 179 19.41 -6.11 -6.19
CA SER A 179 18.60 -7.32 -6.27
C SER A 179 18.25 -7.80 -4.85
N ASN A 180 17.44 -8.86 -4.73
CA ASN A 180 17.21 -9.50 -3.43
C ASN A 180 18.50 -10.14 -2.85
N ALA A 181 19.43 -10.57 -3.71
CA ALA A 181 20.76 -11.07 -3.32
C ALA A 181 21.76 -9.91 -2.99
N GLY A 182 21.24 -8.78 -2.52
CA GLY A 182 22.01 -7.60 -2.13
C GLY A 182 22.28 -6.59 -3.25
N SER A 183 23.05 -5.56 -2.90
CA SER A 183 23.34 -4.38 -3.73
C SER A 183 24.84 -4.07 -3.79
N VAL A 184 25.28 -3.49 -4.89
CA VAL A 184 26.69 -3.15 -5.20
C VAL A 184 26.75 -1.78 -5.85
N SER A 185 27.70 -0.95 -5.44
CA SER A 185 27.91 0.40 -5.98
C SER A 185 29.30 0.56 -6.58
N ALA A 186 29.41 1.39 -7.62
CA ALA A 186 30.67 1.79 -8.25
C ALA A 186 30.68 3.28 -8.58
N SER A 187 31.85 3.92 -8.45
CA SER A 187 32.08 5.27 -8.98
C SER A 187 32.34 5.23 -10.49
N VAL A 188 31.99 6.31 -11.18
CA VAL A 188 32.34 6.53 -12.59
C VAL A 188 33.73 7.18 -12.69
N ASP A 189 34.57 6.68 -13.59
CA ASP A 189 35.86 7.32 -13.92
C ASP A 189 35.62 8.66 -14.62
N ALA A 190 36.02 9.75 -13.97
CA ALA A 190 35.72 11.12 -14.37
C ALA A 190 36.36 11.58 -15.70
N VAL A 191 37.25 10.78 -16.31
CA VAL A 191 37.93 11.12 -17.56
C VAL A 191 37.42 10.28 -18.73
N THR A 192 37.09 9.01 -18.46
CA THR A 192 36.73 8.02 -19.48
C THR A 192 35.27 7.60 -19.45
N GLY A 193 34.51 8.02 -18.43
CA GLY A 193 33.13 7.62 -18.19
C GLY A 193 32.96 6.16 -17.77
N LYS A 194 34.04 5.39 -17.61
CA LYS A 194 33.98 3.95 -17.37
C LYS A 194 33.60 3.62 -15.94
N TYR A 195 32.87 2.53 -15.76
CA TYR A 195 32.61 1.93 -14.46
C TYR A 195 32.59 0.41 -14.55
N THR A 196 32.88 -0.24 -13.42
CA THR A 196 32.68 -1.69 -13.22
C THR A 196 32.12 -1.92 -11.83
N LEU A 197 30.95 -2.52 -11.78
CA LEU A 197 30.37 -3.14 -10.59
C LEU A 197 30.99 -4.53 -10.45
N SER A 198 31.64 -4.80 -9.32
CA SER A 198 32.32 -6.07 -9.01
C SER A 198 31.80 -6.62 -7.69
N GLY A 199 31.78 -7.94 -7.53
CA GLY A 199 31.27 -8.61 -6.33
C GLY A 199 29.76 -8.77 -6.32
N LEU A 200 29.16 -9.01 -7.49
CA LEU A 200 27.73 -9.33 -7.63
C LEU A 200 27.52 -10.84 -7.42
N ALA A 201 26.47 -11.24 -6.70
CA ALA A 201 26.04 -12.63 -6.65
C ALA A 201 25.49 -13.08 -8.02
N PRO A 202 25.43 -14.39 -8.33
CA PRO A 202 24.76 -14.90 -9.52
C PRO A 202 23.24 -14.66 -9.50
N SER A 203 22.79 -13.49 -9.97
CA SER A 203 21.37 -13.07 -9.95
C SER A 203 21.04 -12.10 -11.10
N ALA A 204 19.80 -11.62 -11.14
CA ALA A 204 19.37 -10.53 -12.01
C ALA A 204 19.29 -9.21 -11.23
N TYR A 205 19.91 -8.16 -11.76
CA TYR A 205 20.03 -6.86 -11.09
C TYR A 205 19.37 -5.75 -11.90
N ARG A 206 18.76 -4.79 -11.21
CA ARG A 206 18.47 -3.46 -11.79
C ARG A 206 19.68 -2.56 -11.57
N VAL A 207 20.04 -1.76 -12.57
CA VAL A 207 21.19 -0.84 -12.52
C VAL A 207 20.71 0.60 -12.63
N GLN A 208 21.04 1.41 -11.62
CA GLN A 208 20.74 2.84 -11.52
C GLN A 208 22.00 3.68 -11.72
N PHE A 209 21.85 4.82 -12.40
CA PHE A 209 22.84 5.88 -12.56
C PHE A 209 22.37 7.09 -11.74
N SER A 210 22.90 7.22 -10.53
CA SER A 210 22.50 8.22 -9.54
C SER A 210 23.38 9.47 -9.65
N VAL A 211 22.80 10.66 -9.51
CA VAL A 211 23.51 11.95 -9.59
C VAL A 211 23.50 12.66 -8.23
N SER A 212 24.67 13.07 -7.76
CA SER A 212 24.91 13.61 -6.41
C SER A 212 25.65 14.96 -6.42
N THR A 213 25.90 15.54 -5.23
CA THR A 213 26.80 16.69 -5.07
C THR A 213 28.27 16.26 -5.09
N PHE A 214 29.12 17.00 -5.80
CA PHE A 214 30.57 16.85 -5.72
C PHE A 214 31.25 18.17 -5.33
N TRP A 215 32.44 18.10 -4.72
CA TRP A 215 33.26 19.28 -4.44
C TRP A 215 34.15 19.58 -5.64
N ASP A 216 33.96 20.74 -6.28
CA ASP A 216 34.68 21.09 -7.51
C ASP A 216 36.08 21.70 -7.26
N GLY A 217 36.39 22.01 -6.00
CA GLY A 217 37.59 22.73 -5.57
C GLY A 217 37.29 24.08 -4.91
N ALA A 218 36.12 24.67 -5.18
CA ALA A 218 35.68 25.95 -4.65
C ALA A 218 34.28 25.90 -4.01
N ALA A 219 33.37 25.07 -4.52
CA ALA A 219 32.01 24.89 -4.01
C ALA A 219 31.53 23.44 -4.13
N TRP A 220 30.43 23.13 -3.44
CA TRP A 220 29.62 21.95 -3.72
C TRP A 220 28.75 22.21 -4.93
N VAL A 221 28.81 21.33 -5.92
CA VAL A 221 28.11 21.45 -7.19
C VAL A 221 27.29 20.19 -7.44
N THR A 222 26.00 20.37 -7.74
CA THR A 222 25.16 19.30 -8.30
C THR A 222 25.01 19.60 -9.80
N PRO A 223 25.47 18.72 -10.71
CA PRO A 223 25.20 18.91 -12.12
C PRO A 223 23.71 18.67 -12.40
N ASN A 224 23.11 19.53 -13.23
CA ASN A 224 21.72 19.41 -13.65
C ASN A 224 21.58 18.27 -14.70
N LEU A 225 21.54 17.04 -14.21
CA LEU A 225 21.41 15.81 -14.99
C LEU A 225 20.22 14.98 -14.48
N VAL A 226 19.54 14.30 -15.39
CA VAL A 226 18.54 13.29 -15.05
C VAL A 226 19.26 12.08 -14.44
N ALA A 227 18.70 11.54 -13.36
CA ALA A 227 19.12 10.26 -12.80
C ALA A 227 18.15 9.18 -13.31
N GLU A 228 18.69 8.05 -13.76
CA GLU A 228 17.94 7.04 -14.51
C GLU A 228 18.39 5.62 -14.15
N TYR A 229 17.61 4.62 -14.54
CA TYR A 229 18.03 3.24 -14.66
C TYR A 229 18.49 2.94 -16.08
N TYR A 230 19.18 1.81 -16.24
CA TYR A 230 19.59 1.31 -17.55
C TYR A 230 18.42 1.25 -18.55
N ASP A 231 18.73 1.57 -19.81
CA ASP A 231 17.77 1.75 -20.92
C ASP A 231 16.82 2.95 -20.73
N ASN A 232 17.30 4.02 -20.09
CA ASN A 232 16.63 5.29 -19.82
C ASN A 232 15.31 5.16 -19.01
N ALA A 233 15.14 4.07 -18.26
CA ALA A 233 13.97 3.86 -17.42
C ALA A 233 14.05 4.76 -16.18
N LEU A 234 13.01 5.56 -15.91
CA LEU A 234 13.00 6.48 -14.76
C LEU A 234 12.49 5.83 -13.46
N ASP A 235 11.87 4.65 -13.57
CA ASP A 235 11.14 3.99 -12.49
C ASP A 235 11.74 2.60 -12.22
N TRP A 236 11.93 2.26 -10.94
CA TRP A 236 12.41 0.95 -10.50
C TRP A 236 11.58 -0.20 -11.06
N SER A 237 10.25 -0.07 -11.08
CA SER A 237 9.33 -1.12 -11.52
C SER A 237 9.56 -1.48 -13.00
N THR A 238 9.77 -0.47 -13.85
CA THR A 238 9.99 -0.62 -15.29
C THR A 238 11.45 -0.86 -15.68
N ALA A 239 12.40 -0.62 -14.77
CA ALA A 239 13.83 -0.80 -15.02
C ALA A 239 14.18 -2.24 -15.44
N ALA A 240 14.91 -2.36 -16.55
CA ALA A 240 15.31 -3.63 -17.13
C ALA A 240 16.23 -4.44 -16.20
N LEU A 241 15.99 -5.76 -16.14
CA LEU A 241 16.82 -6.70 -15.39
C LEU A 241 18.05 -7.13 -16.21
N ILE A 242 19.23 -6.98 -15.62
CA ILE A 242 20.51 -7.43 -16.15
C ILE A 242 20.88 -8.73 -15.44
N ASP A 243 20.65 -9.85 -16.11
CA ASP A 243 20.97 -11.19 -15.62
C ASP A 243 22.48 -11.49 -15.70
N VAL A 244 23.14 -11.66 -14.54
CA VAL A 244 24.53 -12.11 -14.42
C VAL A 244 24.67 -13.53 -13.88
N SER A 245 23.59 -14.29 -13.73
CA SER A 245 23.61 -15.64 -13.14
C SER A 245 24.70 -16.55 -13.77
N THR A 246 24.75 -16.60 -15.09
CA THR A 246 25.68 -17.46 -15.83
C THR A 246 27.01 -16.79 -16.20
N ALA A 247 27.06 -15.47 -16.35
CA ALA A 247 28.23 -14.74 -16.86
C ALA A 247 28.19 -13.24 -16.56
N ASP A 248 29.37 -12.62 -16.57
CA ASP A 248 29.56 -11.16 -16.50
C ASP A 248 28.90 -10.44 -17.68
N ARG A 249 28.51 -9.18 -17.47
CA ARG A 249 27.89 -8.33 -18.48
C ARG A 249 28.71 -7.06 -18.74
N SER A 250 28.74 -6.64 -19.99
CA SER A 250 29.43 -5.44 -20.43
C SER A 250 28.61 -4.70 -21.48
N GLY A 251 28.89 -3.40 -21.66
CA GLY A 251 28.12 -2.54 -22.57
C GLY A 251 26.82 -2.01 -21.96
N ILE A 252 26.66 -2.12 -20.64
CA ILE A 252 25.58 -1.48 -19.89
C ILE A 252 25.94 0.00 -19.80
N ASN A 253 25.52 0.79 -20.78
CA ASN A 253 25.91 2.19 -20.93
C ASN A 253 24.75 3.12 -20.58
N ALA A 254 25.08 4.36 -20.20
CA ALA A 254 24.13 5.45 -19.97
C ALA A 254 24.60 6.73 -20.69
N ALA A 255 23.65 7.56 -21.10
CA ALA A 255 23.89 8.84 -21.74
C ALA A 255 23.00 9.89 -21.07
N LEU A 256 23.42 10.35 -19.89
CA LEU A 256 22.57 11.12 -18.98
C LEU A 256 22.10 12.41 -19.66
N GLU A 257 20.79 12.57 -19.72
CA GLU A 257 20.16 13.76 -20.30
C GLU A 257 20.32 15.00 -19.40
N PRO A 258 20.35 16.22 -19.97
CA PRO A 258 20.30 17.45 -19.18
C PRO A 258 18.97 17.53 -18.44
N GLY A 259 19.02 17.75 -17.14
CA GLY A 259 17.81 17.84 -16.32
C GLY A 259 17.03 19.13 -16.55
N ARG A 260 15.73 19.06 -16.26
CA ARG A 260 14.85 20.22 -16.09
C ARG A 260 14.99 20.82 -14.70
N SER A 261 14.62 22.09 -14.59
CA SER A 261 14.50 22.79 -13.31
C SER A 261 13.10 23.33 -13.03
N ILE A 262 12.74 23.37 -11.75
CA ILE A 262 11.55 24.05 -11.20
C ILE A 262 12.02 25.04 -10.15
N SER A 263 11.60 26.30 -10.26
CA SER A 263 12.04 27.39 -9.40
C SER A 263 10.90 28.34 -9.03
N GLY A 264 11.08 29.02 -7.90
CA GLY A 264 10.15 30.00 -7.36
C GLY A 264 10.65 30.57 -6.04
N THR A 265 9.74 31.23 -5.33
CA THR A 265 9.96 31.86 -4.04
C THR A 265 8.95 31.37 -3.02
N VAL A 266 9.39 31.21 -1.77
CA VAL A 266 8.52 30.97 -0.62
C VAL A 266 8.55 32.20 0.27
N SER A 267 7.37 32.72 0.56
CA SER A 267 7.17 33.78 1.55
C SER A 267 6.45 33.25 2.80
N LEU A 268 6.60 33.97 3.91
CA LEU A 268 6.05 33.63 5.22
C LEU A 268 4.95 34.64 5.63
N PRO A 269 4.12 34.31 6.64
CA PRO A 269 3.15 35.25 7.22
C PRO A 269 3.84 36.50 7.79
N GLU A 270 3.14 37.63 7.83
CA GLU A 270 3.71 38.95 8.22
C GLU A 270 4.41 38.96 9.59
N SER A 271 3.97 38.12 10.53
CA SER A 271 4.55 38.00 11.89
C SER A 271 5.53 36.85 12.08
N ALA A 272 5.83 36.06 11.04
CA ALA A 272 6.71 34.90 11.15
C ALA A 272 8.20 35.30 11.08
N PRO A 273 9.09 34.73 11.92
CA PRO A 273 10.53 34.96 11.83
C PRO A 273 11.08 34.51 10.47
N GLN A 274 11.77 35.39 9.75
CA GLN A 274 12.31 35.08 8.41
C GLN A 274 13.30 33.89 8.41
N GLU A 275 13.94 33.60 9.54
CA GLU A 275 14.81 32.42 9.72
C GLU A 275 14.06 31.08 9.59
N TRP A 276 12.72 31.04 9.76
CA TRP A 276 11.90 29.85 9.56
C TRP A 276 11.97 29.31 8.11
N LEU A 277 12.30 30.15 7.12
CA LEU A 277 12.56 29.71 5.74
C LEU A 277 13.70 28.66 5.66
N SER A 278 14.65 28.66 6.59
CA SER A 278 15.73 27.65 6.61
C SER A 278 15.25 26.24 6.97
N SER A 279 14.05 26.12 7.54
CA SER A 279 13.37 24.85 7.80
C SER A 279 12.44 24.42 6.65
N VAL A 280 12.27 25.24 5.60
CA VAL A 280 11.38 24.91 4.48
C VAL A 280 12.16 24.17 3.39
N SER A 281 11.60 23.03 2.97
CA SER A 281 12.05 22.24 1.83
C SER A 281 10.94 22.13 0.81
N VAL A 282 11.26 22.38 -0.45
CA VAL A 282 10.32 22.21 -1.58
C VAL A 282 10.68 20.92 -2.29
N SER A 283 9.71 20.01 -2.48
CA SER A 283 9.90 18.76 -3.21
C SER A 283 9.00 18.66 -4.43
N ALA A 284 9.58 18.21 -5.54
CA ALA A 284 8.88 17.85 -6.77
C ALA A 284 8.84 16.33 -6.87
N SER A 285 7.63 15.77 -6.91
CA SER A 285 7.40 14.33 -7.06
C SER A 285 6.64 14.04 -8.35
N THR A 286 6.90 12.89 -8.98
CA THR A 286 6.00 12.39 -10.05
C THR A 286 4.59 12.15 -9.47
N PRO A 287 3.50 12.18 -10.28
CA PRO A 287 2.14 12.06 -9.75
C PRO A 287 1.84 10.75 -9.01
N ASN A 288 2.59 9.68 -9.31
CA ASN A 288 2.55 8.39 -8.62
C ASN A 288 3.42 8.35 -7.34
N GLY A 289 4.09 9.45 -6.97
CA GLY A 289 4.93 9.58 -5.78
C GLY A 289 6.29 8.88 -5.83
N ILE A 290 6.58 8.09 -6.88
CA ILE A 290 7.72 7.15 -6.92
C ILE A 290 9.08 7.85 -7.03
N PHE A 291 9.19 8.89 -7.86
CA PHE A 291 10.41 9.68 -7.98
C PHE A 291 10.20 11.05 -7.35
N SER A 292 11.14 11.49 -6.51
CA SER A 292 11.13 12.86 -5.97
C SER A 292 12.52 13.49 -5.90
N ARG A 293 12.57 14.81 -6.03
CA ARG A 293 13.74 15.64 -5.71
C ARG A 293 13.32 16.82 -4.85
N SER A 294 14.23 17.34 -4.04
CA SER A 294 13.97 18.50 -3.20
C SER A 294 15.06 19.56 -3.28
N ALA A 295 14.70 20.77 -2.87
CA ALA A 295 15.59 21.91 -2.66
C ALA A 295 15.24 22.59 -1.33
N ASN A 296 16.26 23.10 -0.63
CA ASN A 296 16.06 23.96 0.54
C ASN A 296 15.79 25.39 0.07
N VAL A 297 14.97 26.12 0.82
CA VAL A 297 14.72 27.54 0.54
C VAL A 297 15.88 28.40 1.06
N ASN A 298 16.28 29.42 0.29
CA ASN A 298 17.26 30.41 0.74
C ASN A 298 16.62 31.36 1.76
N PRO A 299 17.03 31.37 3.05
CA PRO A 299 16.39 32.19 4.08
C PRO A 299 16.57 33.71 3.86
N GLY A 300 17.54 34.13 3.05
CA GLY A 300 17.77 35.54 2.74
C GLY A 300 16.85 36.10 1.65
N THR A 301 16.36 35.26 0.73
CA THR A 301 15.60 35.71 -0.47
C THR A 301 14.26 35.00 -0.67
N GLY A 302 14.01 33.88 0.02
CA GLY A 302 12.87 33.00 -0.24
C GLY A 302 13.03 32.11 -1.48
N GLU A 303 14.09 32.29 -2.28
CA GLU A 303 14.26 31.56 -3.55
C GLU A 303 14.63 30.09 -3.33
N TYR A 304 14.12 29.23 -4.22
CA TYR A 304 14.52 27.82 -4.31
C TYR A 304 14.64 27.38 -5.78
N THR A 305 15.39 26.30 -6.04
CA THR A 305 15.44 25.67 -7.37
C THR A 305 15.70 24.18 -7.26
N ILE A 306 14.73 23.38 -7.69
CA ILE A 306 14.85 21.93 -7.84
C ILE A 306 15.45 21.66 -9.22
N ASN A 307 16.53 20.89 -9.29
CA ASN A 307 17.27 20.58 -10.52
C ASN A 307 17.31 19.07 -10.75
N GLY A 308 17.63 18.63 -11.98
CA GLY A 308 17.84 17.23 -12.32
C GLY A 308 16.54 16.44 -12.55
N LEU A 309 15.44 17.15 -12.83
CA LEU A 309 14.14 16.55 -13.14
C LEU A 309 14.12 16.02 -14.57
N ALA A 310 13.37 14.95 -14.82
CA ALA A 310 13.12 14.47 -16.17
C ALA A 310 12.06 15.36 -16.86
N SER A 311 11.89 15.20 -18.16
CA SER A 311 10.75 15.80 -18.89
C SER A 311 9.44 15.16 -18.44
N GLY A 312 8.54 15.91 -17.81
CA GLY A 312 7.24 15.40 -17.37
C GLY A 312 6.48 16.37 -16.46
N ASN A 313 5.43 15.85 -15.82
CA ASN A 313 4.60 16.57 -14.86
C ASN A 313 5.01 16.22 -13.43
N TYR A 314 4.98 17.20 -12.53
CA TYR A 314 5.36 17.04 -11.12
C TYR A 314 4.35 17.67 -10.17
N THR A 315 4.01 16.95 -9.10
CA THR A 315 3.31 17.49 -7.93
C THR A 315 4.34 18.14 -7.01
N ILE A 316 4.13 19.41 -6.66
CA ILE A 316 5.06 20.21 -5.84
C ILE A 316 4.51 20.36 -4.42
N ALA A 317 5.33 20.09 -3.42
CA ALA A 317 5.00 20.21 -2.00
C ALA A 317 6.02 21.09 -1.26
N PHE A 318 5.53 21.91 -0.34
CA PHE A 318 6.29 22.79 0.54
C PHE A 318 6.18 22.24 1.97
N ARG A 319 7.31 21.84 2.55
CA ARG A 319 7.36 21.05 3.79
C ARG A 319 8.32 21.63 4.82
N ILE A 320 7.93 21.57 6.09
CA ILE A 320 8.73 22.00 7.22
C ILE A 320 9.55 20.81 7.74
N ILE A 321 10.88 20.89 7.59
CA ILE A 321 11.83 19.94 8.16
C ILE A 321 11.90 20.16 9.68
N THR A 322 11.51 19.15 10.44
CA THR A 322 11.66 19.10 11.90
C THR A 322 13.04 18.56 12.31
N GLY A 323 13.48 18.87 13.54
CA GLY A 323 14.72 18.33 14.11
C GLY A 323 15.99 19.16 13.91
N MET A 324 15.89 20.36 13.31
CA MET A 324 16.98 21.35 13.37
C MET A 324 17.02 22.03 14.76
N PRO A 325 18.21 22.44 15.26
CA PRO A 325 18.31 23.09 16.57
C PRO A 325 17.68 24.49 16.56
N GLY A 326 16.50 24.62 17.16
CA GLY A 326 15.74 25.87 17.23
C GLY A 326 14.30 25.64 17.71
N GLU A 327 13.45 26.66 17.57
CA GLU A 327 11.99 26.52 17.68
C GLU A 327 11.44 25.95 16.36
N THR A 328 10.64 24.89 16.41
CA THR A 328 10.02 24.30 15.20
C THR A 328 8.97 25.27 14.65
N PRO A 329 9.07 25.72 13.38
CA PRO A 329 8.08 26.61 12.78
C PRO A 329 6.68 26.00 12.78
N ASN A 330 5.69 26.73 13.30
CA ASN A 330 4.28 26.37 13.15
C ASN A 330 3.72 26.93 11.83
N LEU A 331 4.30 26.51 10.72
CA LEU A 331 3.79 26.77 9.37
C LEU A 331 3.04 25.53 8.88
N ALA A 332 2.03 25.71 8.04
CA ALA A 332 1.34 24.59 7.39
C ALA A 332 2.28 23.92 6.36
N ASP A 333 2.27 22.59 6.29
CA ASP A 333 2.77 21.90 5.09
C ASP A 333 1.68 21.98 4.00
N GLU A 334 2.05 22.33 2.76
CA GLU A 334 1.10 22.56 1.66
C GLU A 334 1.59 22.05 0.29
N TYR A 335 0.69 22.00 -0.70
CA TYR A 335 1.02 21.75 -2.10
C TYR A 335 0.82 23.02 -2.94
N TYR A 336 1.45 23.06 -4.12
CA TYR A 336 1.36 24.20 -5.04
C TYR A 336 -0.10 24.59 -5.38
N ASP A 337 -0.29 25.90 -5.56
CA ASP A 337 -1.57 26.60 -5.61
C ASP A 337 -2.45 26.42 -4.34
N ASN A 338 -1.81 26.36 -3.17
CA ASN A 338 -2.44 26.22 -1.84
C ASN A 338 -3.31 24.95 -1.71
N ALA A 339 -2.95 23.89 -2.44
CA ALA A 339 -3.69 22.64 -2.42
C ALA A 339 -3.44 21.85 -1.12
N ALA A 340 -4.51 21.37 -0.50
CA ALA A 340 -4.46 20.64 0.77
C ALA A 340 -4.00 19.17 0.64
N SER A 341 -3.92 18.63 -0.57
CA SER A 341 -3.42 17.27 -0.83
C SER A 341 -2.74 17.16 -2.19
N ALA A 342 -1.93 16.11 -2.37
CA ALA A 342 -1.25 15.80 -3.63
C ALA A 342 -2.24 15.58 -4.79
N ALA A 343 -3.43 15.04 -4.52
CA ALA A 343 -4.46 14.77 -5.51
C ALA A 343 -5.22 16.03 -5.96
N ALA A 344 -5.28 17.06 -5.10
CA ALA A 344 -5.90 18.35 -5.40
C ALA A 344 -4.95 19.37 -6.05
N ALA A 345 -3.63 19.10 -6.03
CA ALA A 345 -2.61 20.02 -6.50
C ALA A 345 -2.55 20.14 -8.03
N GLU A 346 -2.33 21.36 -8.54
CA GLU A 346 -2.02 21.55 -9.96
C GLU A 346 -0.64 20.91 -10.27
N ALA A 347 -0.59 20.07 -11.30
CA ALA A 347 0.65 19.45 -11.74
C ALA A 347 1.49 20.43 -12.57
N VAL A 348 2.76 20.58 -12.20
CA VAL A 348 3.71 21.46 -12.88
C VAL A 348 4.39 20.72 -14.02
N ASP A 349 4.14 21.16 -15.25
CA ASP A 349 4.74 20.61 -16.48
C ASP A 349 6.12 21.22 -16.78
N VAL A 350 7.13 20.37 -16.96
CA VAL A 350 8.49 20.72 -17.43
C VAL A 350 8.88 19.99 -18.74
N SER A 351 7.91 19.44 -19.46
CA SER A 351 8.16 18.74 -20.73
C SER A 351 8.78 19.66 -21.79
N VAL A 352 8.24 20.88 -21.94
CA VAL A 352 8.67 21.86 -22.93
C VAL A 352 9.89 22.70 -22.51
N GLY A 353 10.28 22.68 -21.25
CA GLY A 353 11.37 23.50 -20.71
C GLY A 353 11.38 23.55 -19.19
N ASP A 354 12.28 24.37 -18.64
CA ASP A 354 12.30 24.67 -17.20
C ASP A 354 11.10 25.55 -16.81
N ARG A 355 10.70 25.49 -15.53
CA ARG A 355 9.58 26.27 -14.98
C ARG A 355 10.04 27.20 -13.87
N ASP A 356 9.64 28.47 -13.97
CA ASP A 356 9.86 29.55 -13.00
C ASP A 356 8.55 30.06 -12.37
N GLY A 357 8.62 30.85 -11.31
CA GLY A 357 7.44 31.42 -10.66
C GLY A 357 6.47 30.36 -10.09
N VAL A 358 6.99 29.23 -9.64
CA VAL A 358 6.25 28.25 -8.82
C VAL A 358 6.31 28.72 -7.37
N ASP A 359 5.69 29.87 -7.12
CA ASP A 359 5.76 30.60 -5.85
C ASP A 359 4.75 30.06 -4.82
N ALA A 360 5.04 30.26 -3.53
CA ALA A 360 4.18 29.89 -2.40
C ALA A 360 4.20 30.95 -1.28
N THR A 361 3.13 31.02 -0.51
CA THR A 361 3.01 31.86 0.69
C THR A 361 2.48 31.01 1.82
N LEU A 362 3.38 30.45 2.62
CA LEU A 362 3.01 29.52 3.68
C LEU A 362 2.13 30.22 4.72
N ASP A 363 1.05 29.57 5.15
CA ASP A 363 0.22 30.01 6.26
C ASP A 363 0.70 29.45 7.62
N TYR A 364 0.17 30.01 8.71
CA TYR A 364 0.35 29.42 10.04
C TYR A 364 -0.42 28.09 10.16
N GLY A 365 0.24 27.07 10.71
CA GLY A 365 -0.36 25.76 10.92
C GLY A 365 -1.48 25.77 11.97
N THR A 366 -2.57 25.08 11.65
CA THR A 366 -3.61 24.68 12.61
C THR A 366 -3.14 23.48 13.45
N SER A 367 -3.91 23.14 14.49
CA SER A 367 -3.63 21.99 15.35
C SER A 367 -4.85 21.10 15.61
N ILE A 368 -4.60 19.81 15.84
CA ILE A 368 -5.55 18.85 16.40
C ILE A 368 -5.03 18.43 17.79
N SER A 369 -5.87 18.49 18.83
CA SER A 369 -5.49 18.08 20.18
C SER A 369 -6.57 17.30 20.92
N GLY A 370 -6.13 16.52 21.90
CA GLY A 370 -6.97 15.69 22.74
C GLY A 370 -6.13 14.91 23.75
N THR A 371 -6.72 13.84 24.25
CA THR A 371 -6.13 12.92 25.22
C THR A 371 -6.33 11.47 24.77
N VAL A 372 -5.35 10.62 25.11
CA VAL A 372 -5.42 9.17 24.90
C VAL A 372 -5.41 8.50 26.28
N SER A 373 -6.52 7.88 26.65
CA SER A 373 -6.60 7.02 27.81
C SER A 373 -6.27 5.57 27.44
N ILE A 374 -5.86 4.81 28.44
CA ILE A 374 -5.51 3.38 28.37
C ILE A 374 -6.19 2.67 29.55
N PRO A 375 -6.33 1.33 29.54
CA PRO A 375 -6.98 0.58 30.60
C PRO A 375 -6.34 0.84 31.97
N ALA A 376 -7.14 0.83 33.04
CA ALA A 376 -6.68 1.24 34.37
C ALA A 376 -5.67 0.28 35.03
N ASP A 377 -5.56 -0.94 34.49
CA ASP A 377 -4.61 -2.00 34.82
C ASP A 377 -3.37 -2.01 33.90
N SER A 378 -3.35 -1.21 32.83
CA SER A 378 -2.14 -1.00 32.01
C SER A 378 -1.10 -0.14 32.72
N PRO A 379 0.21 -0.44 32.57
CA PRO A 379 1.30 0.43 33.02
C PRO A 379 1.24 1.82 32.37
N ALA A 380 1.49 2.88 33.15
CA ALA A 380 1.36 4.26 32.67
C ALA A 380 2.41 4.64 31.61
N GLU A 381 3.60 4.04 31.72
CA GLU A 381 4.72 4.13 30.79
C GLU A 381 4.39 3.65 29.36
N TRP A 382 3.33 2.86 29.17
CA TRP A 382 2.89 2.45 27.83
C TRP A 382 2.49 3.63 26.93
N ARG A 383 2.08 4.75 27.53
CA ARG A 383 1.82 6.00 26.80
C ARG A 383 3.06 6.56 26.08
N GLU A 384 4.28 6.21 26.51
CA GLU A 384 5.51 6.57 25.79
C GLU A 384 5.59 5.89 24.41
N GLY A 385 4.92 4.75 24.24
CA GLY A 385 4.82 4.03 22.96
C GLY A 385 3.64 4.46 22.08
N LEU A 386 2.84 5.45 22.49
CA LEU A 386 1.66 5.90 21.75
C LEU A 386 1.96 7.11 20.87
N TYR A 387 1.47 7.06 19.64
CA TYR A 387 1.57 8.16 18.67
C TYR A 387 0.22 8.39 18.00
N VAL A 388 -0.15 9.67 17.85
CA VAL A 388 -1.36 10.08 17.14
C VAL A 388 -0.98 10.71 15.82
N THR A 389 -1.58 10.22 14.73
CA THR A 389 -1.30 10.60 13.35
C THR A 389 -2.52 11.26 12.74
N ALA A 390 -2.36 12.43 12.12
CA ALA A 390 -3.37 13.04 11.25
C ALA A 390 -2.91 12.94 9.79
N GLY A 391 -3.76 12.45 8.90
CA GLY A 391 -3.52 12.36 7.45
C GLY A 391 -4.76 12.77 6.64
N ALA A 392 -4.62 12.94 5.33
CA ALA A 392 -5.74 13.32 4.47
C ALA A 392 -6.81 12.22 4.40
N PRO A 393 -8.10 12.55 4.11
CA PRO A 393 -9.19 11.59 4.19
C PRO A 393 -9.14 10.42 3.21
N ASP A 394 -8.48 10.62 2.07
CA ASP A 394 -8.25 9.65 1.01
C ASP A 394 -6.96 8.82 1.23
N GLY A 395 -6.29 9.00 2.37
CA GLY A 395 -4.98 8.39 2.65
C GLY A 395 -3.82 8.97 1.85
N SER A 396 -4.06 10.01 1.04
CA SER A 396 -3.02 10.69 0.26
C SER A 396 -2.32 11.79 1.07
N GLY A 397 -1.36 12.46 0.44
CA GLY A 397 -0.79 13.69 0.99
C GLY A 397 0.23 13.46 2.10
N LEU A 398 0.28 14.40 3.05
CA LEU A 398 1.23 14.43 4.16
C LEU A 398 0.55 14.02 5.46
N SER A 399 1.24 13.24 6.28
CA SER A 399 0.81 12.88 7.62
C SER A 399 1.66 13.57 8.68
N HIS A 400 0.99 14.00 9.76
CA HIS A 400 1.61 14.70 10.89
C HIS A 400 1.38 13.89 12.15
N ASN A 401 2.45 13.69 12.92
CA ASN A 401 2.43 12.81 14.09
C ASN A 401 2.71 13.63 15.36
N ALA A 402 2.08 13.25 16.47
CA ALA A 402 2.41 13.71 17.81
C ALA A 402 2.60 12.51 18.75
N SER A 403 3.62 12.56 19.59
CA SER A 403 3.74 11.65 20.74
C SER A 403 2.71 12.01 21.80
N VAL A 404 2.24 11.00 22.54
CA VAL A 404 1.36 11.18 23.70
C VAL A 404 2.20 11.50 24.94
N ASP A 405 1.77 12.48 25.74
CA ASP A 405 2.38 12.78 27.04
C ASP A 405 2.14 11.62 28.03
N PRO A 406 3.19 11.02 28.62
CA PRO A 406 3.02 9.78 29.39
C PRO A 406 2.27 9.98 30.73
N GLN A 407 2.29 11.19 31.29
CA GLN A 407 1.65 11.45 32.57
C GLN A 407 0.16 11.76 32.41
N THR A 408 -0.18 12.53 31.39
CA THR A 408 -1.51 13.12 31.19
C THR A 408 -2.33 12.47 30.08
N GLY A 409 -1.68 11.73 29.17
CA GLY A 409 -2.30 11.25 27.94
C GLY A 409 -2.52 12.35 26.89
N ALA A 410 -2.14 13.60 27.15
CA ALA A 410 -2.38 14.71 26.24
C ALA A 410 -1.50 14.65 25.00
N TYR A 411 -2.04 15.04 23.85
CA TYR A 411 -1.27 15.18 22.61
C TYR A 411 -1.70 16.45 21.85
N THR A 412 -0.85 16.94 20.97
CA THR A 412 -1.19 18.02 20.03
C THR A 412 -0.40 17.88 18.75
N ILE A 413 -1.10 17.59 17.66
CA ILE A 413 -0.57 17.60 16.29
C ILE A 413 -0.62 19.06 15.81
N THR A 414 0.49 19.55 15.24
CA THR A 414 0.64 20.93 14.75
C THR A 414 1.10 20.95 13.29
N ARG A 415 1.26 22.14 12.71
CA ARG A 415 1.66 22.36 11.29
C ARG A 415 0.63 21.85 10.26
N LEU A 416 -0.62 21.65 10.68
CA LEU A 416 -1.68 21.17 9.78
C LEU A 416 -2.20 22.32 8.92
N ALA A 417 -2.36 22.11 7.63
CA ALA A 417 -3.17 22.99 6.78
C ALA A 417 -4.62 23.09 7.30
N ALA A 418 -5.36 24.12 6.91
CA ALA A 418 -6.78 24.25 7.24
C ALA A 418 -7.61 23.32 6.34
N SER A 419 -7.87 22.10 6.80
CA SER A 419 -8.45 21.01 5.99
C SER A 419 -9.24 20.01 6.85
N ASP A 420 -9.81 18.99 6.22
CA ASP A 420 -10.37 17.82 6.92
C ASP A 420 -9.33 16.69 7.00
N TYR A 421 -9.29 16.01 8.15
CA TYR A 421 -8.30 14.98 8.47
C TYR A 421 -8.93 13.68 8.98
N ARG A 422 -8.18 12.60 8.80
CA ARG A 422 -8.35 11.31 9.49
C ARG A 422 -7.31 11.23 10.60
N VAL A 423 -7.77 10.96 11.82
CA VAL A 423 -6.91 10.82 13.00
C VAL A 423 -6.82 9.36 13.41
N TYR A 424 -5.61 8.86 13.56
CA TYR A 424 -5.27 7.48 13.90
C TYR A 424 -4.43 7.44 15.18
N PHE A 425 -4.86 6.64 16.15
CA PHE A 425 -4.21 6.41 17.43
C PHE A 425 -3.46 5.10 17.33
N SER A 426 -2.13 5.18 17.21
CA SER A 426 -1.27 4.01 17.08
C SER A 426 -0.63 3.65 18.41
N SER A 427 -0.64 2.34 18.72
CA SER A 427 0.12 1.77 19.82
C SER A 427 1.32 1.00 19.29
N GLY A 428 2.51 1.34 19.82
CA GLY A 428 3.78 0.75 19.42
C GLY A 428 4.45 -0.03 20.54
N SER A 429 5.77 0.13 20.62
CA SER A 429 6.57 -0.39 21.72
C SER A 429 6.92 0.71 22.71
N HIS A 430 7.07 0.35 23.97
CA HIS A 430 7.63 1.19 25.03
C HIS A 430 8.99 0.65 25.46
N TRP A 431 9.81 1.46 26.14
CA TRP A 431 11.10 1.02 26.66
C TRP A 431 10.96 0.55 28.12
N ASP A 432 11.23 -0.73 28.39
CA ASP A 432 11.04 -1.33 29.74
C ASP A 432 12.25 -1.15 30.68
N GLY A 433 13.29 -0.44 30.23
CA GLY A 433 14.59 -0.32 30.90
C GLY A 433 15.67 -1.23 30.30
N THR A 434 15.29 -2.27 29.56
CA THR A 434 16.18 -3.29 28.97
C THR A 434 16.01 -3.47 27.46
N GLY A 435 14.81 -3.22 26.92
CA GLY A 435 14.48 -3.33 25.51
C GLY A 435 13.22 -2.57 25.12
N TRP A 436 12.95 -2.52 23.81
CA TRP A 436 11.66 -2.04 23.29
C TRP A 436 10.66 -3.21 23.26
N VAL A 437 9.60 -3.12 24.05
CA VAL A 437 8.58 -4.16 24.21
C VAL A 437 7.23 -3.65 23.70
N PRO A 438 6.52 -4.38 22.81
CA PRO A 438 5.21 -3.97 22.33
C PRO A 438 4.19 -3.90 23.48
N THR A 439 3.28 -2.94 23.43
CA THR A 439 2.06 -2.95 24.24
C THR A 439 1.08 -4.01 23.72
N ASP A 440 0.13 -4.44 24.54
CA ASP A 440 -1.05 -5.20 24.08
C ASP A 440 -2.26 -4.31 23.72
N LEU A 441 -2.08 -2.98 23.62
CA LEU A 441 -3.17 -2.06 23.28
C LEU A 441 -3.52 -2.11 21.78
N VAL A 442 -4.81 -1.95 21.48
CA VAL A 442 -5.33 -1.87 20.11
C VAL A 442 -5.14 -0.46 19.54
N SER A 443 -4.77 -0.38 18.25
CA SER A 443 -4.72 0.88 17.51
C SER A 443 -6.03 1.11 16.74
N GLU A 444 -6.51 2.36 16.70
CA GLU A 444 -7.83 2.70 16.14
C GLU A 444 -7.84 4.07 15.43
N PHE A 445 -8.86 4.32 14.60
CA PHE A 445 -9.15 5.67 14.13
C PHE A 445 -10.15 6.37 15.08
N TYR A 446 -10.11 7.69 15.09
CA TYR A 446 -11.02 8.54 15.87
C TYR A 446 -12.49 8.13 15.70
N ASP A 447 -13.23 8.18 16.81
CA ASP A 447 -14.62 7.72 16.95
C ASP A 447 -14.75 6.18 16.90
N ASN A 448 -13.78 5.47 17.49
CA ASN A 448 -13.68 4.00 17.57
C ASN A 448 -13.77 3.29 16.21
N ALA A 449 -13.21 3.90 15.17
CA ALA A 449 -13.39 3.47 13.80
C ALA A 449 -12.35 2.42 13.37
N PRO A 450 -12.76 1.24 12.86
CA PRO A 450 -11.83 0.15 12.53
C PRO A 450 -11.05 0.36 11.22
N THR A 451 -11.49 1.27 10.35
CA THR A 451 -10.84 1.60 9.06
C THR A 451 -10.84 3.09 8.79
N ILE A 452 -9.89 3.55 7.96
CA ILE A 452 -9.81 4.94 7.48
C ILE A 452 -11.09 5.37 6.74
N ASP A 453 -11.75 4.47 6.00
CA ASP A 453 -12.99 4.78 5.28
C ASP A 453 -14.16 5.05 6.25
N SER A 454 -14.24 4.24 7.31
CA SER A 454 -15.29 4.32 8.34
C SER A 454 -15.12 5.47 9.35
N ALA A 455 -13.93 6.07 9.42
CA ALA A 455 -13.59 7.03 10.46
C ALA A 455 -14.34 8.36 10.35
N THR A 456 -14.46 9.07 11.47
CA THR A 456 -15.04 10.40 11.51
C THR A 456 -14.04 11.45 10.99
N LEU A 457 -14.51 12.48 10.27
CA LEU A 457 -13.65 13.57 9.78
C LEU A 457 -13.39 14.58 10.91
N VAL A 458 -12.13 14.96 11.09
CA VAL A 458 -11.72 16.04 12.00
C VAL A 458 -11.36 17.26 11.17
N SER A 459 -12.18 18.31 11.21
CA SER A 459 -11.98 19.54 10.43
C SER A 459 -11.18 20.59 11.20
N THR A 460 -10.15 21.15 10.56
CA THR A 460 -9.42 22.34 11.03
C THR A 460 -9.69 23.59 10.20
N VAL A 461 -10.65 23.53 9.26
CA VAL A 461 -10.98 24.64 8.33
C VAL A 461 -11.40 25.92 9.06
N SER A 462 -12.01 25.81 10.24
CA SER A 462 -12.40 26.94 11.08
C SER A 462 -11.38 27.31 12.17
N GLY A 463 -10.19 26.69 12.15
CA GLY A 463 -9.14 26.81 13.15
C GLY A 463 -8.84 25.49 13.87
N ASN A 464 -8.17 25.57 15.02
CA ASN A 464 -7.72 24.39 15.76
C ASN A 464 -8.88 23.51 16.25
N ALA A 465 -8.76 22.20 16.06
CA ALA A 465 -9.64 21.20 16.66
C ALA A 465 -9.10 20.73 18.01
N SER A 466 -10.01 20.43 18.94
CA SER A 466 -9.69 20.01 20.32
C SER A 466 -10.75 19.04 20.84
N ALA A 467 -10.42 18.27 21.89
CA ALA A 467 -11.24 17.17 22.41
C ALA A 467 -11.46 16.04 21.37
N ILE A 468 -10.39 15.77 20.61
CA ILE A 468 -10.29 14.62 19.72
C ILE A 468 -9.65 13.49 20.55
N ASP A 469 -10.44 12.97 21.49
CA ASP A 469 -9.99 12.00 22.48
C ASP A 469 -10.15 10.55 21.99
N ALA A 470 -9.40 9.62 22.60
CA ALA A 470 -9.46 8.17 22.34
C ALA A 470 -9.29 7.36 23.63
N GLU A 471 -9.93 6.20 23.72
CA GLU A 471 -9.85 5.28 24.87
C GLU A 471 -9.38 3.91 24.38
N LEU A 472 -8.07 3.67 24.36
CA LEU A 472 -7.53 2.42 23.81
C LEU A 472 -7.86 1.23 24.72
N GLU A 473 -8.24 0.11 24.12
CA GLU A 473 -8.55 -1.14 24.83
C GLU A 473 -7.40 -2.15 24.76
N HIS A 474 -7.39 -3.10 25.71
CA HIS A 474 -6.54 -4.29 25.65
C HIS A 474 -6.96 -5.18 24.46
N GLY A 475 -6.03 -5.42 23.55
CA GLY A 475 -6.19 -6.35 22.45
C GLY A 475 -6.18 -7.80 22.90
N ALA A 476 -6.78 -8.65 22.09
CA ALA A 476 -6.69 -10.09 22.24
C ALA A 476 -5.45 -10.66 21.54
N SER A 477 -5.12 -11.91 21.82
CA SER A 477 -4.15 -12.69 21.06
C SER A 477 -4.50 -14.17 21.05
N PHE A 478 -4.01 -14.90 20.06
CA PHE A 478 -4.17 -16.34 20.02
C PHE A 478 -3.00 -17.05 19.35
N SER A 479 -2.74 -18.28 19.80
CA SER A 479 -1.73 -19.17 19.21
C SER A 479 -2.14 -20.63 19.29
N GLY A 480 -1.61 -21.45 18.39
CA GLY A 480 -1.90 -22.88 18.36
C GLY A 480 -1.25 -23.61 17.20
N THR A 481 -1.62 -24.87 17.03
CA THR A 481 -1.09 -25.78 16.01
C THR A 481 -2.11 -26.07 14.93
N VAL A 482 -1.66 -26.04 13.68
CA VAL A 482 -2.42 -26.40 12.49
C VAL A 482 -1.91 -27.73 11.94
N ASP A 483 -2.68 -28.79 12.10
CA ASP A 483 -2.45 -30.07 11.41
C ASP A 483 -2.80 -29.92 9.92
N VAL A 484 -1.79 -30.02 9.06
CA VAL A 484 -1.93 -29.98 7.60
C VAL A 484 -1.72 -31.35 6.94
N THR A 485 -1.65 -32.45 7.71
CA THR A 485 -1.38 -33.80 7.17
C THR A 485 -2.44 -34.29 6.18
N ALA A 486 -3.64 -33.70 6.21
CA ALA A 486 -4.71 -33.96 5.25
C ALA A 486 -4.56 -33.22 3.90
N LEU A 487 -3.65 -32.25 3.78
CA LEU A 487 -3.46 -31.47 2.56
C LEU A 487 -2.65 -32.25 1.50
N ASP A 488 -3.03 -32.10 0.23
CA ASP A 488 -2.19 -32.54 -0.89
C ASP A 488 -1.04 -31.53 -1.10
N LEU A 489 0.13 -31.83 -0.56
CA LEU A 489 1.33 -30.99 -0.73
C LEU A 489 1.99 -31.12 -2.11
N SER A 490 1.42 -31.89 -3.06
CA SER A 490 1.95 -31.98 -4.43
C SER A 490 1.50 -30.83 -5.34
N VAL A 491 0.51 -30.03 -4.92
CA VAL A 491 -0.06 -28.93 -5.73
C VAL A 491 0.58 -27.55 -5.46
N GLY A 492 1.64 -27.49 -4.66
CA GLY A 492 2.47 -26.30 -4.50
C GLY A 492 3.64 -26.49 -3.55
N SER A 493 4.45 -25.44 -3.38
CA SER A 493 5.73 -25.52 -2.65
C SER A 493 5.80 -24.66 -1.38
N GLY A 494 4.84 -23.75 -1.17
CA GLY A 494 4.76 -22.90 0.01
C GLY A 494 3.40 -23.02 0.69
N ILE A 495 3.40 -23.15 2.03
CA ILE A 495 2.20 -23.02 2.86
C ILE A 495 2.12 -21.59 3.39
N GLY A 496 0.91 -21.03 3.39
CA GLY A 496 0.59 -19.77 4.05
C GLY A 496 -0.49 -19.97 5.11
N ILE A 497 -0.43 -19.19 6.19
CA ILE A 497 -1.48 -19.10 7.20
C ILE A 497 -2.00 -17.66 7.22
N THR A 498 -3.32 -17.50 7.10
CA THR A 498 -3.98 -16.19 7.09
C THR A 498 -5.04 -16.13 8.18
N VAL A 499 -5.00 -15.09 9.00
CA VAL A 499 -6.08 -14.71 9.91
C VAL A 499 -6.89 -13.59 9.26
N THR A 500 -8.21 -13.77 9.16
CA THR A 500 -9.12 -12.70 8.73
C THR A 500 -10.15 -12.41 9.82
N ASP A 501 -10.72 -11.21 9.81
CA ASP A 501 -12.01 -11.00 10.49
C ASP A 501 -13.17 -11.66 9.70
N LEU A 502 -14.41 -11.50 10.18
CA LEU A 502 -15.58 -12.04 9.50
C LEU A 502 -15.91 -11.36 8.15
N THR A 503 -15.42 -10.14 7.90
CA THR A 503 -15.58 -9.41 6.64
C THR A 503 -14.61 -9.90 5.55
N GLY A 504 -13.55 -10.61 5.95
CA GLY A 504 -12.50 -11.10 5.07
C GLY A 504 -11.26 -10.19 5.03
N ARG A 505 -11.21 -9.12 5.83
CA ARG A 505 -10.01 -8.31 6.01
C ARG A 505 -8.92 -9.16 6.65
N ILE A 506 -7.73 -9.17 6.03
CA ILE A 506 -6.55 -9.83 6.58
C ILE A 506 -6.04 -9.04 7.79
N ILE A 507 -5.85 -9.76 8.90
CA ILE A 507 -5.36 -9.24 10.20
C ILE A 507 -3.92 -9.67 10.43
N TYR A 508 -3.61 -10.90 10.04
CA TYR A 508 -2.26 -11.48 10.05
C TYR A 508 -2.12 -12.42 8.86
N ALA A 509 -0.95 -12.42 8.21
CA ALA A 509 -0.61 -13.42 7.21
C ALA A 509 0.87 -13.77 7.31
N SER A 510 1.18 -15.05 7.13
CA SER A 510 2.54 -15.58 7.04
C SER A 510 2.68 -16.41 5.78
N TYR A 511 3.80 -16.25 5.07
CA TYR A 511 4.11 -16.93 3.81
C TYR A 511 5.57 -17.41 3.84
N GLY A 512 5.78 -18.71 3.62
CA GLY A 512 7.12 -19.33 3.57
C GLY A 512 7.28 -20.51 4.53
N ASP A 513 8.43 -21.16 4.47
CA ASP A 513 8.86 -22.27 5.33
C ASP A 513 9.06 -21.88 6.82
N GLY A 514 8.96 -20.59 7.13
CA GLY A 514 9.34 -19.94 8.37
C GLY A 514 8.38 -20.01 9.56
N THR A 515 7.63 -21.10 9.76
CA THR A 515 7.04 -21.41 11.08
C THR A 515 7.51 -22.77 11.59
N SER A 516 8.77 -22.82 12.03
CA SER A 516 9.40 -23.92 12.79
C SER A 516 8.95 -25.32 12.35
N ALA A 517 9.47 -25.81 11.23
CA ALA A 517 9.12 -27.11 10.67
C ALA A 517 9.42 -28.27 11.65
N ALA A 518 8.45 -28.60 12.50
CA ALA A 518 8.40 -29.88 13.18
C ALA A 518 8.15 -30.95 12.12
N SER A 519 9.08 -31.91 12.02
CA SER A 519 9.00 -33.03 11.09
C SER A 519 7.78 -33.91 11.39
N GLY A 520 6.62 -33.56 10.83
CA GLY A 520 5.35 -34.20 11.17
C GLY A 520 4.11 -33.68 10.41
N GLY A 521 4.11 -32.44 9.92
CA GLY A 521 2.96 -31.84 9.25
C GLY A 521 2.08 -30.94 10.15
N GLU A 522 2.68 -30.37 11.19
CA GLU A 522 2.06 -29.38 12.08
C GLU A 522 2.71 -28.00 11.88
N TYR A 523 1.91 -26.94 11.87
CA TYR A 523 2.33 -25.55 11.68
C TYR A 523 1.88 -24.68 12.85
N ASN A 524 2.74 -23.79 13.35
CA ASN A 524 2.34 -22.88 14.43
C ASN A 524 1.66 -21.62 13.86
N VAL A 525 0.44 -21.33 14.34
CA VAL A 525 -0.20 -20.02 14.18
C VAL A 525 0.02 -19.20 15.44
N ARG A 526 0.35 -17.92 15.29
CA ARG A 526 0.41 -16.94 16.37
C ARG A 526 -0.02 -15.58 15.84
N SER A 527 -1.15 -15.06 16.31
CA SER A 527 -1.47 -13.66 16.10
C SER A 527 -0.58 -12.78 16.97
N GLY A 528 -0.34 -11.55 16.52
CA GLY A 528 0.03 -10.47 17.45
C GLY A 528 -1.19 -10.05 18.28
N THR A 529 -1.07 -8.89 18.92
CA THR A 529 -2.19 -8.13 19.45
C THR A 529 -3.20 -7.86 18.32
N VAL A 530 -4.45 -8.28 18.49
CA VAL A 530 -5.57 -8.02 17.57
C VAL A 530 -6.70 -7.33 18.32
N PRO A 531 -7.60 -6.58 17.65
CA PRO A 531 -8.82 -6.08 18.29
C PRO A 531 -9.64 -7.21 18.94
N PRO A 532 -10.49 -6.91 19.95
CA PRO A 532 -11.57 -7.81 20.33
C PRO A 532 -12.50 -8.05 19.13
N GLY A 533 -12.97 -9.28 18.92
CA GLY A 533 -13.77 -9.57 17.73
C GLY A 533 -13.87 -11.03 17.35
N SER A 534 -14.35 -11.29 16.13
CA SER A 534 -14.50 -12.64 15.59
C SER A 534 -13.63 -12.86 14.36
N TYR A 535 -12.84 -13.94 14.39
CA TYR A 535 -11.78 -14.23 13.44
C TYR A 535 -11.92 -15.61 12.81
N ARG A 536 -11.43 -15.76 11.58
CA ARG A 536 -11.26 -17.02 10.86
C ARG A 536 -9.78 -17.23 10.59
N VAL A 537 -9.35 -18.50 10.59
CA VAL A 537 -8.00 -18.88 10.15
C VAL A 537 -8.12 -19.71 8.88
N ALA A 538 -7.32 -19.39 7.89
CA ALA A 538 -7.20 -20.12 6.64
C ALA A 538 -5.78 -20.66 6.46
N VAL A 539 -5.68 -21.77 5.73
CA VAL A 539 -4.43 -22.31 5.20
C VAL A 539 -4.46 -22.25 3.69
N SER A 540 -3.38 -21.76 3.08
CA SER A 540 -3.18 -21.74 1.63
C SER A 540 -1.94 -22.55 1.23
N ILE A 541 -1.97 -23.10 0.04
CA ILE A 541 -0.84 -23.72 -0.66
C ILE A 541 -0.65 -22.94 -1.95
N THR A 542 0.56 -22.42 -2.13
CA THR A 542 0.92 -21.57 -3.28
C THR A 542 2.21 -22.07 -3.94
N THR A 543 2.41 -21.66 -5.19
CA THR A 543 3.65 -21.88 -5.94
C THR A 543 4.17 -20.54 -6.43
N TRP A 544 5.47 -20.28 -6.29
CA TRP A 544 6.07 -19.09 -6.90
C TRP A 544 6.24 -19.28 -8.41
N ASP A 545 5.58 -18.45 -9.22
CA ASP A 545 5.84 -18.35 -10.65
C ASP A 545 6.93 -17.31 -10.91
N ALA A 546 8.12 -17.79 -11.31
CA ALA A 546 9.25 -16.95 -11.64
C ALA A 546 9.07 -16.12 -12.92
N ALA A 547 8.14 -16.48 -13.82
CA ALA A 547 7.89 -15.72 -15.05
C ALA A 547 7.06 -14.46 -14.79
N THR A 548 6.08 -14.53 -13.89
CA THR A 548 5.27 -13.37 -13.46
C THR A 548 5.76 -12.72 -12.18
N SER A 549 6.68 -13.36 -11.44
CA SER A 549 7.15 -12.94 -10.11
C SER A 549 6.01 -12.82 -9.09
N ARG A 550 5.08 -13.79 -9.09
CA ARG A 550 3.88 -13.82 -8.25
C ARG A 550 3.68 -15.19 -7.61
N LEU A 551 2.96 -15.23 -6.50
CA LEU A 551 2.42 -16.47 -5.95
C LEU A 551 1.16 -16.87 -6.73
N VAL A 552 1.13 -18.12 -7.20
CA VAL A 552 -0.02 -18.73 -7.87
C VAL A 552 -0.73 -19.66 -6.88
N PRO A 553 -2.06 -19.56 -6.71
CA PRO A 553 -2.80 -20.45 -5.83
C PRO A 553 -2.83 -21.90 -6.32
N GLY A 554 -2.51 -22.85 -5.44
CA GLY A 554 -2.75 -24.28 -5.65
C GLY A 554 -3.99 -24.77 -4.91
N SER A 555 -4.10 -24.40 -3.63
CA SER A 555 -5.25 -24.72 -2.76
C SER A 555 -5.41 -23.67 -1.67
N THR A 556 -6.64 -23.45 -1.17
CA THR A 556 -6.90 -22.63 0.01
C THR A 556 -8.20 -23.04 0.69
N GLN A 557 -8.24 -23.00 2.02
CA GLN A 557 -9.44 -23.32 2.79
C GLN A 557 -9.45 -22.62 4.16
N PHE A 558 -10.65 -22.32 4.67
CA PHE A 558 -10.82 -22.01 6.09
C PHE A 558 -10.71 -23.29 6.95
N LEU A 559 -10.02 -23.15 8.07
CA LEU A 559 -9.88 -24.16 9.13
C LEU A 559 -11.12 -24.15 10.05
N ARG A 560 -11.23 -25.14 10.94
CA ARG A 560 -12.35 -25.26 11.88
C ARG A 560 -11.85 -25.32 13.32
N PHE A 561 -12.51 -24.57 14.20
CA PHE A 561 -12.36 -24.60 15.65
C PHE A 561 -13.37 -25.60 16.22
N GLY A 562 -13.02 -26.88 16.16
CA GLY A 562 -13.96 -27.98 16.41
C GLY A 562 -15.12 -27.94 15.41
N ALA A 563 -16.32 -27.54 15.86
CA ALA A 563 -17.50 -27.38 15.00
C ALA A 563 -17.66 -25.97 14.40
N SER A 564 -16.96 -24.96 14.93
CA SER A 564 -17.11 -23.55 14.51
C SER A 564 -16.17 -23.18 13.36
N PRO A 565 -16.57 -22.36 12.38
CA PRO A 565 -15.66 -21.76 11.40
C PRO A 565 -14.90 -20.53 11.91
N SER A 566 -15.25 -20.00 13.08
CA SER A 566 -14.63 -18.80 13.65
C SER A 566 -14.40 -18.92 15.15
N ILE A 567 -13.42 -18.16 15.63
CA ILE A 567 -13.17 -17.91 17.04
C ILE A 567 -13.66 -16.51 17.40
N ALA A 568 -14.21 -16.33 18.59
CA ALA A 568 -14.48 -15.02 19.18
C ALA A 568 -13.43 -14.77 20.27
N LEU A 569 -12.99 -13.52 20.40
CA LEU A 569 -12.00 -13.08 21.36
C LEU A 569 -12.51 -11.84 22.10
N ASP A 570 -12.53 -11.91 23.42
CA ASP A 570 -12.82 -10.78 24.30
C ASP A 570 -11.56 -9.89 24.52
N ALA A 571 -11.75 -8.67 25.04
CA ALA A 571 -10.63 -7.75 25.30
C ALA A 571 -9.63 -8.33 26.33
N GLY A 572 -8.34 -8.24 26.00
CA GLY A 572 -7.25 -8.87 26.79
C GLY A 572 -7.23 -10.40 26.77
N GLU A 573 -8.09 -11.08 26.00
CA GLU A 573 -8.13 -12.54 25.97
C GLU A 573 -6.90 -13.10 25.22
N ALA A 574 -6.19 -14.03 25.86
CA ALA A 574 -5.05 -14.73 25.27
C ALA A 574 -5.36 -16.24 25.19
N ILE A 575 -5.67 -16.74 23.99
CA ILE A 575 -5.92 -18.18 23.78
C ILE A 575 -4.66 -18.85 23.26
N THR A 576 -3.91 -19.49 24.16
CA THR A 576 -2.81 -20.39 23.83
C THR A 576 -3.33 -21.82 23.71
N ASP A 577 -2.88 -22.55 22.68
CA ASP A 577 -3.18 -23.96 22.39
C ASP A 577 -4.48 -24.21 21.58
N LEU A 578 -4.69 -23.43 20.52
CA LEU A 578 -5.72 -23.74 19.51
C LEU A 578 -5.35 -24.95 18.66
N ASP A 579 -6.22 -25.97 18.69
CA ASP A 579 -6.16 -27.13 17.79
C ASP A 579 -6.95 -26.84 16.51
N LEU A 580 -6.25 -26.84 15.37
CA LEU A 580 -6.80 -26.55 14.05
C LEU A 580 -6.43 -27.68 13.07
N THR A 581 -7.42 -28.24 12.40
CA THR A 581 -7.19 -29.33 11.42
C THR A 581 -7.61 -28.90 10.02
N ALA A 582 -6.72 -29.09 9.05
CA ALA A 582 -7.04 -28.92 7.64
C ALA A 582 -7.92 -30.07 7.12
N ARG A 583 -8.82 -29.78 6.16
CA ARG A 583 -9.63 -30.82 5.49
C ARG A 583 -8.88 -31.40 4.28
N PRO A 584 -9.15 -32.66 3.90
CA PRO A 584 -8.69 -33.22 2.63
C PRO A 584 -9.08 -32.35 1.43
N THR A 585 -8.11 -32.08 0.57
CA THR A 585 -8.28 -31.30 -0.67
C THR A 585 -8.60 -32.23 -1.84
N ASP A 586 -9.80 -32.83 -1.78
CA ASP A 586 -10.23 -33.99 -2.58
C ASP A 586 -11.13 -33.68 -3.80
N THR A 587 -11.22 -32.40 -4.17
CA THR A 587 -11.96 -31.91 -5.33
C THR A 587 -11.27 -30.69 -5.94
N SER A 588 -11.73 -30.24 -7.11
CA SER A 588 -11.22 -29.03 -7.76
C SER A 588 -12.32 -28.23 -8.43
N LEU A 589 -12.05 -26.93 -8.55
CA LEU A 589 -12.87 -25.95 -9.24
C LEU A 589 -12.02 -25.25 -10.30
N ALA A 590 -12.48 -25.25 -11.53
CA ALA A 590 -11.80 -24.62 -12.66
C ALA A 590 -12.79 -24.01 -13.67
N GLY A 591 -12.27 -23.14 -14.52
CA GLY A 591 -13.00 -22.51 -15.61
C GLY A 591 -12.18 -21.42 -16.28
N ASN A 592 -12.84 -20.41 -16.85
CA ASN A 592 -12.18 -19.29 -17.52
C ASN A 592 -12.76 -17.93 -17.06
N ILE A 593 -11.85 -16.98 -16.85
CA ILE A 593 -12.13 -15.57 -16.62
C ILE A 593 -12.05 -14.87 -17.98
N ARG A 594 -13.15 -14.31 -18.44
CA ARG A 594 -13.17 -13.52 -19.67
C ARG A 594 -13.01 -12.03 -19.34
N ALA A 595 -11.96 -11.38 -19.84
CA ALA A 595 -11.77 -9.94 -19.71
C ALA A 595 -12.19 -9.23 -21.01
N GLU A 596 -13.19 -8.34 -20.95
CA GLU A 596 -13.69 -7.55 -22.10
C GLU A 596 -13.59 -6.04 -21.83
N GLY A 597 -13.32 -5.23 -22.87
CA GLY A 597 -13.20 -3.76 -22.76
C GLY A 597 -11.84 -3.27 -22.24
N PHE A 598 -11.10 -4.10 -21.53
CA PHE A 598 -9.75 -3.79 -21.04
C PHE A 598 -8.68 -3.80 -22.14
N THR A 599 -7.74 -2.86 -22.07
CA THR A 599 -6.50 -2.85 -22.86
C THR A 599 -5.37 -3.50 -22.06
N ALA A 600 -4.52 -4.31 -22.70
CA ALA A 600 -3.28 -4.76 -22.08
C ALA A 600 -2.42 -3.54 -21.71
N ASP A 601 -2.12 -3.35 -20.43
CA ASP A 601 -1.07 -2.42 -20.04
C ASP A 601 0.30 -3.01 -20.42
N GLY A 602 1.25 -2.16 -20.79
CA GLY A 602 2.59 -2.59 -21.22
C GLY A 602 3.44 -3.20 -20.09
N THR A 603 2.86 -3.32 -18.90
CA THR A 603 3.48 -3.81 -17.66
C THR A 603 3.10 -5.24 -17.32
N GLY A 604 2.09 -5.83 -17.97
CA GLY A 604 1.61 -7.18 -17.67
C GLY A 604 0.83 -7.28 -16.36
N ASN A 605 0.25 -6.17 -15.90
CA ASN A 605 -0.63 -6.16 -14.75
C ASN A 605 -2.07 -6.47 -15.16
N ILE A 606 -2.84 -6.93 -14.18
CA ILE A 606 -4.05 -7.70 -14.43
C ILE A 606 -5.32 -6.87 -14.43
N LEU A 607 -6.16 -7.21 -15.40
CA LEU A 607 -7.34 -6.46 -15.80
C LEU A 607 -8.59 -6.90 -15.03
N GLY A 608 -8.52 -8.01 -14.29
CA GLY A 608 -9.56 -8.50 -13.39
C GLY A 608 -9.23 -9.90 -12.85
N ASN A 609 -9.91 -10.30 -11.78
CA ASN A 609 -9.58 -11.50 -11.01
C ASN A 609 -10.78 -12.43 -10.86
N ALA A 610 -10.53 -13.74 -10.71
CA ALA A 610 -11.48 -14.61 -10.01
C ALA A 610 -11.07 -14.78 -8.55
N PHE A 611 -12.05 -14.70 -7.65
CA PHE A 611 -11.92 -15.02 -6.23
C PHE A 611 -12.94 -16.10 -5.86
N VAL A 612 -12.54 -17.04 -5.03
CA VAL A 612 -13.38 -18.17 -4.60
C VAL A 612 -13.90 -17.90 -3.18
N TYR A 613 -15.19 -18.13 -2.97
CA TYR A 613 -15.88 -17.90 -1.70
C TYR A 613 -16.41 -19.24 -1.17
N GLU A 614 -16.19 -19.54 0.11
CA GLU A 614 -16.77 -20.70 0.81
C GLU A 614 -18.02 -20.27 1.60
N ARG A 615 -19.06 -21.12 1.63
CA ARG A 615 -20.24 -20.89 2.48
C ARG A 615 -19.96 -21.34 3.92
N LEU A 616 -19.85 -20.40 4.84
CA LEU A 616 -19.63 -20.62 6.27
C LEU A 616 -20.81 -20.05 7.06
N ASP A 617 -21.45 -20.86 7.90
CA ASP A 617 -22.61 -20.50 8.74
C ASP A 617 -23.73 -19.75 8.00
N GLY A 618 -23.95 -20.11 6.74
CA GLY A 618 -24.97 -19.49 5.90
C GLY A 618 -24.58 -18.14 5.31
N GLN A 619 -23.34 -17.67 5.49
CA GLN A 619 -22.76 -16.51 4.80
C GLN A 619 -21.67 -16.94 3.81
N TRP A 620 -21.33 -16.06 2.86
CA TRP A 620 -20.18 -16.25 1.99
C TRP A 620 -18.93 -15.62 2.61
N ALA A 621 -17.81 -16.34 2.61
CA ALA A 621 -16.51 -15.85 3.05
C ALA A 621 -15.48 -16.04 1.92
N ARG A 622 -14.81 -14.95 1.51
CA ARG A 622 -13.74 -15.00 0.50
C ARG A 622 -12.57 -15.83 1.02
N LEU A 623 -12.14 -16.82 0.25
CA LEU A 623 -10.93 -17.59 0.59
C LEU A 623 -9.69 -16.70 0.38
N PRO A 624 -8.83 -16.54 1.40
CA PRO A 624 -7.52 -15.90 1.23
C PRO A 624 -6.68 -16.62 0.19
N GLU A 625 -5.82 -15.91 -0.54
CA GLU A 625 -5.01 -16.46 -1.61
C GLU A 625 -5.79 -17.25 -2.69
N SER A 626 -7.08 -16.94 -2.93
CA SER A 626 -7.86 -17.54 -4.03
C SER A 626 -7.83 -16.73 -5.33
N ARG A 627 -6.87 -15.83 -5.48
CA ARG A 627 -6.76 -14.87 -6.58
C ARG A 627 -6.26 -15.53 -7.87
N PHE A 628 -7.07 -15.50 -8.92
CA PHE A 628 -6.64 -15.88 -10.27
C PHE A 628 -6.71 -14.70 -11.23
N ASP A 629 -5.64 -14.53 -11.98
CA ASP A 629 -5.26 -13.28 -12.63
C ASP A 629 -5.58 -13.31 -14.15
N ALA A 630 -6.46 -12.44 -14.64
CA ALA A 630 -6.72 -12.26 -16.08
C ALA A 630 -5.63 -11.38 -16.74
N ALA A 631 -4.50 -12.02 -17.06
CA ALA A 631 -3.30 -11.34 -17.57
C ALA A 631 -3.42 -10.82 -19.02
N VAL A 632 -4.39 -11.30 -19.81
CA VAL A 632 -4.63 -10.82 -21.19
C VAL A 632 -6.12 -10.62 -21.49
N PRO A 633 -6.49 -9.71 -22.40
CA PRO A 633 -7.86 -9.62 -22.92
C PRO A 633 -8.32 -10.96 -23.55
N GLY A 634 -9.56 -11.37 -23.29
CA GLY A 634 -10.10 -12.66 -23.71
C GLY A 634 -10.25 -13.67 -22.57
N ASP A 635 -10.32 -14.96 -22.91
CA ASP A 635 -10.59 -16.05 -21.96
C ASP A 635 -9.28 -16.56 -21.31
N ASN A 636 -9.16 -16.42 -19.98
CA ASN A 636 -7.99 -16.80 -19.18
C ASN A 636 -8.36 -18.00 -18.28
N PRO A 637 -7.70 -19.16 -18.39
CA PRO A 637 -8.04 -20.33 -17.58
C PRO A 637 -7.59 -20.18 -16.13
N TYR A 638 -8.37 -20.73 -15.19
CA TYR A 638 -8.00 -20.83 -13.79
C TYR A 638 -8.45 -22.16 -13.18
N SER A 639 -7.77 -22.60 -12.11
CA SER A 639 -8.05 -23.84 -11.41
C SER A 639 -7.54 -23.78 -9.97
N LEU A 640 -8.36 -24.21 -9.02
CA LEU A 640 -8.05 -24.31 -7.59
C LEU A 640 -8.42 -25.71 -7.08
N VAL A 641 -7.52 -26.35 -6.34
CA VAL A 641 -7.84 -27.57 -5.59
C VAL A 641 -8.46 -27.16 -4.25
N LEU A 642 -9.52 -27.84 -3.85
CA LEU A 642 -10.36 -27.46 -2.70
C LEU A 642 -10.77 -28.69 -1.91
N ALA A 643 -11.22 -28.47 -0.68
CA ALA A 643 -11.99 -29.46 0.06
C ALA A 643 -13.42 -29.56 -0.52
N SER A 644 -14.10 -30.69 -0.29
CA SER A 644 -15.54 -30.76 -0.55
C SER A 644 -16.33 -29.77 0.34
N GLY A 645 -17.34 -29.12 -0.25
CA GLY A 645 -18.00 -27.98 0.38
C GLY A 645 -18.92 -27.21 -0.58
N GLN A 646 -19.45 -26.08 -0.10
CA GLN A 646 -20.31 -25.18 -0.87
C GLN A 646 -19.54 -23.91 -1.20
N TYR A 647 -19.41 -23.60 -2.49
CA TYR A 647 -18.60 -22.49 -2.98
C TYR A 647 -19.37 -21.58 -3.92
N THR A 648 -18.85 -20.38 -4.15
CA THR A 648 -19.19 -19.56 -5.32
C THR A 648 -17.96 -18.81 -5.80
N VAL A 649 -18.06 -18.12 -6.94
CA VAL A 649 -16.95 -17.38 -7.55
C VAL A 649 -17.40 -15.97 -7.89
N GLY A 650 -16.61 -15.00 -7.47
CA GLY A 650 -16.67 -13.62 -7.95
C GLY A 650 -15.63 -13.41 -9.04
N PHE A 651 -16.03 -12.68 -10.08
CA PHE A 651 -15.19 -12.21 -11.17
C PHE A 651 -15.16 -10.69 -11.03
N GLU A 652 -14.14 -10.19 -10.32
CA GLU A 652 -14.05 -8.89 -9.67
C GLU A 652 -12.80 -8.14 -10.13
N ALA A 653 -12.83 -6.81 -10.26
CA ALA A 653 -11.61 -6.06 -10.61
C ALA A 653 -10.83 -5.63 -9.36
N GLU A 654 -9.52 -5.54 -9.47
CA GLU A 654 -8.71 -4.88 -8.45
C GLU A 654 -8.62 -3.40 -8.80
N VAL A 655 -9.34 -2.58 -8.03
CA VAL A 655 -9.67 -1.19 -8.38
C VAL A 655 -8.47 -0.23 -8.29
N THR A 656 -7.37 -0.65 -7.66
CA THR A 656 -6.25 0.20 -7.21
C THR A 656 -5.42 0.86 -8.33
N THR A 657 -5.63 0.49 -9.60
CA THR A 657 -4.90 1.06 -10.76
C THR A 657 -5.81 1.71 -11.81
N LEU A 658 -7.13 1.68 -11.63
CA LEU A 658 -8.07 2.19 -12.62
C LEU A 658 -8.43 3.66 -12.38
N ALA A 659 -8.22 4.50 -13.39
CA ALA A 659 -8.53 5.92 -13.34
C ALA A 659 -10.03 6.25 -13.17
N ASN A 660 -10.92 5.28 -13.46
CA ASN A 660 -12.35 5.38 -13.13
C ASN A 660 -12.90 4.01 -12.66
N PRO A 661 -12.96 3.76 -11.34
CA PRO A 661 -13.53 2.54 -10.76
C PRO A 661 -14.98 2.24 -11.18
N ALA A 662 -15.77 3.28 -11.45
CA ALA A 662 -17.21 3.16 -11.68
C ALA A 662 -17.59 2.55 -13.04
N GLU A 663 -16.62 2.34 -13.93
CA GLU A 663 -16.80 1.71 -15.26
C GLU A 663 -16.50 0.20 -15.25
N VAL A 664 -16.19 -0.39 -14.09
CA VAL A 664 -16.04 -1.84 -13.96
C VAL A 664 -17.39 -2.51 -13.73
N HIS A 665 -17.68 -3.53 -14.53
CA HIS A 665 -18.80 -4.44 -14.31
C HIS A 665 -18.31 -5.84 -13.94
N GLU A 666 -18.41 -6.12 -12.65
CA GLU A 666 -18.13 -7.42 -12.04
C GLU A 666 -19.25 -8.42 -12.32
N GLN A 667 -18.93 -9.71 -12.20
CA GLN A 667 -19.90 -10.79 -12.35
C GLN A 667 -19.70 -11.84 -11.26
N TRP A 668 -20.80 -12.39 -10.78
CA TRP A 668 -20.82 -13.50 -9.85
C TRP A 668 -21.30 -14.77 -10.54
N TRP A 669 -20.93 -15.93 -9.99
CA TRP A 669 -21.21 -17.23 -10.59
C TRP A 669 -22.69 -17.39 -10.99
N SER A 670 -22.91 -18.05 -12.13
CA SER A 670 -24.21 -18.16 -12.80
C SER A 670 -24.76 -16.82 -13.31
N LYS A 671 -23.86 -15.93 -13.74
CA LYS A 671 -24.13 -14.62 -14.36
C LYS A 671 -24.94 -13.67 -13.45
N LYS A 672 -24.64 -13.69 -12.15
CA LYS A 672 -25.31 -12.88 -11.14
C LYS A 672 -24.54 -11.56 -10.96
N SER A 673 -25.20 -10.54 -10.41
CA SER A 673 -24.62 -9.20 -10.21
C SER A 673 -24.16 -8.95 -8.78
N THR A 674 -24.45 -9.84 -7.84
CA THR A 674 -24.03 -9.74 -6.42
C THR A 674 -23.63 -11.10 -5.86
N LEU A 675 -22.76 -11.09 -4.85
CA LEU A 675 -22.33 -12.27 -4.10
C LEU A 675 -23.51 -13.03 -3.46
N ASP A 676 -24.47 -12.32 -2.87
CA ASP A 676 -25.67 -12.93 -2.28
C ASP A 676 -26.63 -13.52 -3.31
N GLY A 677 -26.65 -12.97 -4.53
CA GLY A 677 -27.44 -13.49 -5.64
C GLY A 677 -26.79 -14.66 -6.38
N ALA A 678 -25.50 -14.91 -6.14
CA ALA A 678 -24.70 -15.96 -6.77
C ALA A 678 -25.27 -17.36 -6.49
N ASP A 679 -25.33 -18.22 -7.51
CA ASP A 679 -25.75 -19.61 -7.29
C ASP A 679 -24.68 -20.38 -6.49
N THR A 680 -25.08 -21.47 -5.83
CA THR A 680 -24.15 -22.33 -5.08
C THR A 680 -23.51 -23.37 -5.99
N ILE A 681 -22.19 -23.52 -5.87
CA ILE A 681 -21.39 -24.61 -6.42
C ILE A 681 -21.18 -25.65 -5.31
N ASP A 682 -22.00 -26.70 -5.31
CA ASP A 682 -21.77 -27.87 -4.44
C ASP A 682 -20.61 -28.71 -5.00
N LEU A 683 -19.42 -28.61 -4.41
CA LEU A 683 -18.28 -29.48 -4.74
C LEU A 683 -18.32 -30.74 -3.87
N LYS A 684 -18.25 -31.90 -4.51
CA LYS A 684 -18.32 -33.21 -3.86
C LYS A 684 -17.09 -34.04 -4.20
N VAL A 685 -16.69 -34.91 -3.27
CA VAL A 685 -15.55 -35.83 -3.43
C VAL A 685 -15.69 -36.61 -4.74
N GLY A 686 -14.66 -36.57 -5.59
CA GLY A 686 -14.67 -37.23 -6.90
C GLY A 686 -15.59 -36.60 -7.96
N GLN A 687 -16.12 -35.40 -7.72
CA GLN A 687 -16.93 -34.62 -8.68
C GLN A 687 -16.34 -33.20 -8.87
N PRO A 688 -15.11 -33.08 -9.41
CA PRO A 688 -14.51 -31.79 -9.73
C PRO A 688 -15.33 -31.05 -10.80
N ARG A 689 -15.26 -29.72 -10.80
CA ARG A 689 -15.98 -28.84 -11.73
C ARG A 689 -14.98 -28.06 -12.57
N SER A 690 -15.19 -28.00 -13.89
CA SER A 690 -14.33 -27.28 -14.84
C SER A 690 -15.11 -26.33 -15.77
N ASP A 691 -16.40 -26.14 -15.48
CA ASP A 691 -17.35 -25.34 -16.23
C ASP A 691 -17.62 -23.95 -15.61
N ILE A 692 -16.82 -23.56 -14.61
CA ILE A 692 -17.05 -22.35 -13.81
C ILE A 692 -16.49 -21.11 -14.52
N ASN A 693 -17.18 -20.68 -15.57
CA ASN A 693 -16.76 -19.55 -16.41
C ASN A 693 -17.49 -18.24 -16.03
N GLY A 694 -16.81 -17.11 -16.16
CA GLY A 694 -17.37 -15.78 -15.89
C GLY A 694 -16.77 -14.68 -16.76
N THR A 695 -17.23 -13.44 -16.60
CA THR A 695 -16.75 -12.29 -17.40
C THR A 695 -16.68 -11.01 -16.57
N ILE A 696 -15.57 -10.31 -16.69
CA ILE A 696 -15.31 -8.99 -16.12
C ILE A 696 -15.27 -7.99 -17.28
N ARG A 697 -15.88 -6.82 -17.12
CA ARG A 697 -15.92 -5.80 -18.18
C ARG A 697 -15.48 -4.43 -17.71
N LEU A 698 -14.88 -3.66 -18.62
CA LEU A 698 -14.62 -2.23 -18.50
C LEU A 698 -15.43 -1.46 -19.56
N GLY A 699 -16.02 -0.34 -19.16
CA GLY A 699 -16.81 0.56 -20.03
C GLY A 699 -18.31 0.38 -19.84
N ASP A 700 -19.12 0.74 -20.84
CA ASP A 700 -20.59 0.64 -20.77
C ASP A 700 -21.05 -0.74 -20.29
N ALA A 701 -22.01 -0.74 -19.34
CA ALA A 701 -22.65 -1.94 -18.84
C ALA A 701 -23.06 -2.86 -20.00
N PRO A 702 -22.81 -4.18 -19.90
CA PRO A 702 -23.26 -5.09 -20.95
C PRO A 702 -24.76 -4.89 -21.15
N PRO A 703 -25.27 -4.95 -22.39
CA PRO A 703 -26.71 -5.06 -22.57
C PRO A 703 -27.15 -6.27 -21.78
N GLU A 704 -27.92 -6.05 -20.71
CA GLU A 704 -28.68 -7.14 -20.12
C GLU A 704 -29.39 -7.84 -21.27
N SER A 705 -29.33 -9.16 -21.33
CA SER A 705 -30.13 -9.92 -22.30
C SER A 705 -31.62 -9.94 -21.92
N GLY A 706 -32.11 -8.88 -21.27
CA GLY A 706 -33.49 -8.43 -21.34
C GLY A 706 -33.72 -7.74 -22.68
N THR A 707 -34.70 -8.22 -23.42
CA THR A 707 -35.17 -7.50 -24.61
C THR A 707 -35.74 -6.15 -24.20
N VAL A 708 -35.09 -5.05 -24.60
CA VAL A 708 -35.62 -3.69 -24.39
C VAL A 708 -36.87 -3.50 -25.25
N GLU A 709 -38.03 -3.80 -24.66
CA GLU A 709 -39.32 -3.54 -25.30
C GLU A 709 -39.72 -2.08 -25.10
N ARG A 710 -39.78 -1.32 -26.20
CA ARG A 710 -40.25 0.06 -26.18
C ARG A 710 -41.78 0.10 -26.25
N LEU A 711 -42.41 0.18 -25.09
CA LEU A 711 -43.85 0.43 -24.96
C LEU A 711 -44.17 1.90 -25.30
N ALA A 712 -44.58 2.16 -26.54
CA ALA A 712 -44.87 3.50 -27.05
C ALA A 712 -45.97 3.49 -28.13
N GLY A 713 -46.73 4.59 -28.20
CA GLY A 713 -47.70 4.87 -29.26
C GLY A 713 -47.43 6.19 -29.99
N LEU A 714 -48.35 6.59 -30.88
CA LEU A 714 -48.22 7.82 -31.68
C LEU A 714 -48.22 9.12 -30.85
N GLY A 715 -48.71 9.05 -29.61
CA GLY A 715 -48.77 10.16 -28.68
C GLY A 715 -48.89 9.65 -27.24
N ARG A 716 -48.93 10.58 -26.28
CA ARG A 716 -48.97 10.26 -24.84
C ARG A 716 -50.15 9.38 -24.43
N TYR A 717 -51.30 9.51 -25.11
CA TYR A 717 -52.50 8.73 -24.83
C TYR A 717 -52.30 7.28 -25.31
N GLU A 718 -51.83 7.12 -26.54
CA GLU A 718 -51.52 5.83 -27.16
C GLU A 718 -50.36 5.12 -26.43
N THR A 719 -49.38 5.86 -25.90
CA THR A 719 -48.33 5.30 -25.03
C THR A 719 -48.89 4.81 -23.71
N SER A 720 -49.81 5.54 -23.05
CA SER A 720 -50.46 5.04 -21.83
C SER A 720 -51.29 3.76 -22.08
N VAL A 721 -51.90 3.65 -23.26
CA VAL A 721 -52.59 2.43 -23.72
C VAL A 721 -51.59 1.30 -24.01
N ALA A 722 -50.46 1.57 -24.66
CA ALA A 722 -49.44 0.54 -24.95
C ALA A 722 -48.82 -0.04 -23.67
N ILE A 723 -48.56 0.80 -22.67
CA ILE A 723 -48.09 0.36 -21.33
C ILE A 723 -49.17 -0.47 -20.65
N SER A 724 -50.43 -0.01 -20.65
CA SER A 724 -51.56 -0.73 -20.08
C SER A 724 -51.79 -2.11 -20.74
N ALA A 725 -51.71 -2.20 -22.06
CA ALA A 725 -51.88 -3.45 -22.81
C ALA A 725 -50.79 -4.49 -22.50
N ALA A 726 -49.54 -4.05 -22.30
CA ALA A 726 -48.42 -4.93 -21.96
C ALA A 726 -48.43 -5.37 -20.48
N SER A 727 -48.77 -4.46 -19.56
CA SER A 727 -48.79 -4.77 -18.12
C SER A 727 -50.08 -5.46 -17.64
N PHE A 728 -51.19 -5.30 -18.34
CA PHE A 728 -52.52 -5.83 -17.95
C PHE A 728 -53.20 -6.58 -19.11
N PRO A 729 -52.61 -7.67 -19.63
CA PRO A 729 -53.15 -8.38 -20.80
C PRO A 729 -54.54 -8.98 -20.54
N ASP A 730 -54.80 -9.45 -19.32
CA ASP A 730 -56.05 -10.12 -18.93
C ASP A 730 -57.17 -9.16 -18.45
N GLY A 731 -56.91 -7.85 -18.42
CA GLY A 731 -57.82 -6.82 -17.93
C GLY A 731 -57.39 -6.22 -16.58
N ALA A 732 -58.19 -5.32 -16.01
CA ALA A 732 -57.93 -4.73 -14.69
C ALA A 732 -59.22 -4.30 -13.98
N ASP A 733 -59.44 -4.76 -12.74
CA ASP A 733 -60.63 -4.42 -11.94
C ASP A 733 -60.76 -2.92 -11.63
N VAL A 734 -59.63 -2.23 -11.53
CA VAL A 734 -59.52 -0.79 -11.24
C VAL A 734 -58.67 -0.13 -12.33
N VAL A 735 -59.11 1.02 -12.83
CA VAL A 735 -58.33 1.86 -13.77
C VAL A 735 -58.25 3.29 -13.26
N TYR A 736 -57.07 3.88 -13.29
CA TYR A 736 -56.84 5.27 -12.92
C TYR A 736 -56.81 6.16 -14.17
N ILE A 737 -57.44 7.33 -14.10
CA ILE A 737 -57.50 8.30 -15.20
C ILE A 737 -56.87 9.61 -14.74
N ALA A 738 -55.84 10.07 -15.44
CA ALA A 738 -55.16 11.32 -15.14
C ALA A 738 -55.03 12.24 -16.38
N SER A 739 -54.73 13.52 -16.16
CA SER A 739 -54.56 14.46 -17.26
C SER A 739 -53.26 14.16 -18.01
N GLY A 740 -53.38 13.94 -19.32
CA GLY A 740 -52.22 13.83 -20.19
C GLY A 740 -51.53 15.16 -20.47
N THR A 741 -52.16 16.31 -20.23
CA THR A 741 -51.58 17.62 -20.53
C THR A 741 -50.85 18.25 -19.35
N ASN A 742 -51.20 17.88 -18.12
CA ASN A 742 -50.54 18.30 -16.88
C ASN A 742 -50.57 17.13 -15.89
N TYR A 743 -49.41 16.54 -15.58
CA TYR A 743 -49.31 15.22 -14.95
C TYR A 743 -48.88 15.16 -13.45
N PRO A 744 -48.93 16.21 -12.60
CA PRO A 744 -48.58 16.05 -11.18
C PRO A 744 -49.57 15.12 -10.44
N ASP A 745 -50.83 15.09 -10.88
CA ASP A 745 -51.85 14.16 -10.36
C ASP A 745 -51.55 12.70 -10.76
N ALA A 746 -50.98 12.48 -11.95
CA ALA A 746 -50.52 11.14 -12.38
C ALA A 746 -49.28 10.71 -11.59
N LEU A 747 -48.32 11.61 -11.38
CA LEU A 747 -47.07 11.36 -10.66
C LEU A 747 -47.34 11.00 -9.18
N SER A 748 -48.26 11.71 -8.53
CA SER A 748 -48.66 11.45 -7.14
C SER A 748 -49.63 10.25 -7.00
N GLY A 749 -50.43 9.94 -8.03
CA GLY A 749 -51.31 8.76 -8.05
C GLY A 749 -50.61 7.44 -8.40
N ALA A 750 -49.46 7.48 -9.09
CA ALA A 750 -48.75 6.28 -9.55
C ALA A 750 -48.44 5.24 -8.44
N PRO A 751 -47.97 5.61 -7.23
CA PRO A 751 -47.78 4.64 -6.16
C PRO A 751 -49.07 3.92 -5.74
N VAL A 752 -50.21 4.64 -5.73
CA VAL A 752 -51.51 4.09 -5.35
C VAL A 752 -52.07 3.19 -6.46
N ALA A 753 -51.85 3.53 -7.73
CA ALA A 753 -52.18 2.66 -8.85
C ALA A 753 -51.35 1.37 -8.84
N GLY A 754 -50.05 1.47 -8.54
CA GLY A 754 -49.16 0.32 -8.36
C GLY A 754 -49.57 -0.60 -7.20
N MET A 755 -49.91 -0.04 -6.03
CA MET A 755 -50.43 -0.80 -4.89
C MET A 755 -51.73 -1.57 -5.20
N ASN A 756 -52.56 -1.04 -6.10
CA ASN A 756 -53.82 -1.67 -6.51
C ASN A 756 -53.70 -2.54 -7.77
N SER A 757 -52.48 -2.78 -8.30
CA SER A 757 -52.25 -3.49 -9.56
C SER A 757 -53.13 -2.95 -10.69
N ALA A 758 -53.12 -1.63 -10.90
CA ALA A 758 -54.02 -0.92 -11.80
C ALA A 758 -53.26 -0.02 -12.80
N PRO A 759 -53.67 0.05 -14.08
CA PRO A 759 -53.08 0.98 -15.04
C PRO A 759 -53.51 2.43 -14.79
N ILE A 760 -52.65 3.38 -15.18
CA ILE A 760 -53.02 4.79 -15.39
C ILE A 760 -53.16 5.05 -16.89
N LEU A 761 -54.37 5.42 -17.33
CA LEU A 761 -54.61 5.93 -18.68
C LEU A 761 -54.70 7.46 -18.66
N LEU A 762 -54.24 8.09 -19.74
CA LEU A 762 -54.20 9.55 -19.86
C LEU A 762 -55.35 10.09 -20.72
N THR A 763 -55.89 11.24 -20.35
CA THR A 763 -56.96 11.93 -21.11
C THR A 763 -56.66 13.44 -21.24
N PRO A 764 -57.07 14.14 -22.32
CA PRO A 764 -57.26 15.57 -22.27
C PRO A 764 -58.49 15.91 -21.41
N ALA A 765 -58.62 17.17 -21.01
CA ALA A 765 -59.58 17.61 -20.00
C ALA A 765 -61.06 17.40 -20.36
N GLU A 766 -61.43 17.39 -21.64
CA GLU A 766 -62.84 17.48 -22.08
C GLU A 766 -63.40 16.21 -22.73
N ALA A 767 -62.56 15.28 -23.21
CA ALA A 767 -63.03 14.07 -23.88
C ALA A 767 -62.02 12.93 -23.82
N LEU A 768 -62.51 11.68 -23.68
CA LEU A 768 -61.65 10.50 -23.77
C LEU A 768 -61.18 10.28 -25.23
N PRO A 769 -59.88 10.09 -25.50
CA PRO A 769 -59.37 9.70 -26.80
C PRO A 769 -59.92 8.34 -27.24
N ALA A 770 -60.04 8.10 -28.55
CA ALA A 770 -60.54 6.83 -29.08
C ALA A 770 -59.69 5.63 -28.63
N ALA A 771 -58.36 5.77 -28.56
CA ALA A 771 -57.46 4.74 -28.05
C ALA A 771 -57.77 4.35 -26.60
N VAL A 772 -58.07 5.34 -25.74
CA VAL A 772 -58.36 5.14 -24.31
C VAL A 772 -59.74 4.51 -24.11
N LYS A 773 -60.73 4.85 -24.96
CA LYS A 773 -62.05 4.19 -24.97
C LYS A 773 -61.90 2.70 -25.29
N ASN A 774 -61.20 2.36 -26.38
CA ASN A 774 -60.95 0.98 -26.77
C ASN A 774 -60.17 0.19 -25.71
N GLU A 775 -59.25 0.85 -25.00
CA GLU A 775 -58.50 0.23 -23.91
C GLU A 775 -59.37 0.01 -22.65
N LEU A 776 -60.30 0.92 -22.35
CA LEU A 776 -61.29 0.70 -21.28
C LEU A 776 -62.26 -0.45 -21.63
N ASP A 777 -62.68 -0.58 -22.90
CA ASP A 777 -63.44 -1.74 -23.40
C ASP A 777 -62.64 -3.05 -23.20
N ARG A 778 -61.32 -3.03 -23.45
CA ARG A 778 -60.43 -4.19 -23.28
C ARG A 778 -60.21 -4.54 -21.81
N LEU A 779 -59.99 -3.54 -20.95
CA LEU A 779 -59.72 -3.71 -19.53
C LEU A 779 -60.95 -4.15 -18.74
N ASN A 780 -62.15 -3.77 -19.19
CA ASN A 780 -63.45 -4.06 -18.58
C ASN A 780 -63.50 -3.79 -17.05
N PRO A 781 -63.18 -2.57 -16.59
CA PRO A 781 -62.97 -2.28 -15.17
C PRO A 781 -64.27 -2.17 -14.36
N THR A 782 -64.25 -2.66 -13.12
CA THR A 782 -65.39 -2.47 -12.20
C THR A 782 -65.40 -1.07 -11.58
N ARG A 783 -64.22 -0.49 -11.33
CA ARG A 783 -64.03 0.86 -10.76
C ARG A 783 -63.06 1.69 -11.59
N ILE A 784 -63.37 2.98 -11.77
CA ILE A 784 -62.52 3.94 -12.44
C ILE A 784 -62.26 5.11 -11.50
N VAL A 785 -60.99 5.47 -11.29
CA VAL A 785 -60.59 6.53 -10.35
C VAL A 785 -59.98 7.71 -11.12
N VAL A 786 -60.68 8.83 -11.15
CA VAL A 786 -60.22 10.07 -11.77
C VAL A 786 -59.32 10.82 -10.79
N LEU A 787 -58.08 11.08 -11.19
CA LEU A 787 -57.07 11.82 -10.44
C LEU A 787 -57.08 13.29 -10.86
N GLY A 788 -57.24 14.19 -9.90
CA GLY A 788 -57.24 15.65 -10.12
C GLY A 788 -58.63 16.28 -10.03
N GLY A 789 -58.66 17.62 -9.96
CA GLY A 789 -59.90 18.40 -9.82
C GLY A 789 -60.70 18.57 -11.11
N VAL A 790 -61.93 19.10 -10.99
CA VAL A 790 -62.83 19.34 -12.15
C VAL A 790 -62.31 20.33 -13.18
N GLY A 791 -61.33 21.18 -12.80
CA GLY A 791 -60.61 22.08 -13.71
C GLY A 791 -59.45 21.42 -14.48
N VAL A 792 -59.07 20.19 -14.12
CA VAL A 792 -57.99 19.40 -14.76
C VAL A 792 -58.57 18.32 -15.66
N ILE A 793 -59.65 17.67 -15.21
CA ILE A 793 -60.48 16.73 -15.99
C ILE A 793 -61.94 17.12 -15.73
N THR A 794 -62.70 17.46 -16.76
CA THR A 794 -64.08 17.94 -16.63
C THR A 794 -65.09 16.81 -16.35
N PRO A 795 -66.29 17.11 -15.82
CA PRO A 795 -67.37 16.13 -15.66
C PRO A 795 -67.85 15.48 -16.98
N ALA A 796 -67.54 16.07 -18.14
CA ALA A 796 -67.81 15.47 -19.45
C ALA A 796 -67.00 14.19 -19.68
N VAL A 797 -65.81 14.08 -19.09
CA VAL A 797 -64.99 12.87 -19.11
C VAL A 797 -65.54 11.82 -18.14
N GLU A 798 -65.92 12.20 -16.92
CA GLU A 798 -66.60 11.28 -15.97
C GLU A 798 -67.85 10.64 -16.59
N THR A 799 -68.67 11.44 -17.29
CA THR A 799 -69.88 10.97 -17.97
C THR A 799 -69.57 9.95 -19.06
N GLN A 800 -68.41 10.05 -19.73
CA GLN A 800 -67.94 9.06 -20.70
C GLN A 800 -67.38 7.81 -20.00
N LEU A 801 -66.64 7.97 -18.90
CA LEU A 801 -66.08 6.86 -18.11
C LEU A 801 -67.17 5.98 -17.46
N GLY A 802 -68.31 6.58 -17.07
CA GLY A 802 -69.44 5.85 -16.48
C GLY A 802 -70.12 4.83 -17.39
N GLN A 803 -69.71 4.73 -18.66
CA GLN A 803 -70.11 3.65 -19.57
C GLN A 803 -69.33 2.36 -19.36
N TYR A 804 -68.16 2.44 -18.71
CA TYR A 804 -67.18 1.36 -18.56
C TYR A 804 -67.11 0.79 -17.14
N GLY A 805 -67.36 1.60 -16.11
CA GLY A 805 -67.29 1.17 -14.71
C GLY A 805 -67.78 2.25 -13.73
N THR A 806 -67.73 1.95 -12.43
CA THR A 806 -68.14 2.90 -11.37
C THR A 806 -67.08 3.98 -11.21
N VAL A 807 -67.44 5.25 -11.46
CA VAL A 807 -66.49 6.37 -11.43
C VAL A 807 -66.41 7.01 -10.03
N GLU A 808 -65.19 7.15 -9.53
CA GLU A 808 -64.82 7.88 -8.32
C GLU A 808 -63.81 8.97 -8.69
N ARG A 809 -63.80 10.11 -8.00
CA ARG A 809 -62.79 11.18 -8.19
C ARG A 809 -62.01 11.42 -6.90
N LEU A 810 -60.69 11.39 -7.00
CA LEU A 810 -59.77 11.79 -5.94
C LEU A 810 -59.12 13.13 -6.31
N ALA A 811 -59.41 14.16 -5.53
CA ALA A 811 -58.87 15.50 -5.69
C ALA A 811 -58.62 16.14 -4.32
N GLY A 812 -57.56 16.94 -4.21
CA GLY A 812 -57.38 17.84 -3.08
C GLY A 812 -58.43 18.96 -3.09
N LEU A 813 -58.59 19.63 -1.94
CA LEU A 813 -59.30 20.91 -1.87
C LEU A 813 -58.45 21.97 -2.58
N GLY A 814 -58.87 22.36 -3.79
CA GLY A 814 -58.29 23.48 -4.56
C GLY A 814 -58.98 24.80 -4.26
#